data_AF-A0A6B1BJS1-F1
#
_entry.id   AF-A0A6B1BJS1-F1
#
_cell.length_a   1.000
_cell.length_b   1.000
_cell.length_c   1.000
_cell.angle_alpha   90.00
_cell.angle_beta   90.00
_cell.angle_gamma   90.00
#
_symmetry.space_group_name_H-M   'P 1'
#
loop_
_entity.id
_entity.type
_entity.pdbx_description
1 polymer ?
#
loop_
_entity_poly.entity_id
_entity_poly.type
_entity_poly.pdbx_seq_one_letter_code
_entity_poly.pdbx_strand_id
1 'polypeptide(L)'
;MRYLILNLWIILFLPSAGWTTSEVVDSLSVLEEAVKVAPKDGDAWVVLGNLYLNAGEIEKADRAFRKGIRYAGTAEAYVGLGRAYMARGRTRARQGLPYFRMARAKDPKSIDAELYLARAKVMLRDLDAEDAFRRVIAIAPDYAPVYLELADWYVNNNYEMYYGEIRLLYEKYLRLRPGDVEALYGLAVSYTEEHEYRNVVEIGETALAKNPGEARLLALLAQAYAGLGDPDRALALFAQYFDVIPAEERVLYKDLQLVARPEELQEYELLPEDERAAFLTTFWRKRDLTLISGGLAREAEHYRRVWFARTHFAKAVQPWDRRGEVYIRYGEPDYRSRSHAPNAVPSAEAEAVKERLALDIEGDFVASGEMTAESFFGGVEDEQPVGDYEGVNLIEPVYPVTFNERSMPWESWIYTQVGGGVEFVFVDELLNGKWQFPPLPDGTRMSGERLSALLRIHPGAVLNDVVASTPEYFDLPPGIEPLAFYYDVARFRGEEGKTGVEVYYGVPTLEVGIENENGHVRRSVVISDDEGEEVFRTRDDLYFGGIDSGQLKRGTFVPDVAYLEVPPGTYRMAVHLADVNSGKWGVYVQDLEAPVFSDSLAMSDLELAWSIGDEERFHDKYLKGDVWVMPMPSRSFVNDRSVFVYYEVYNLQRDEFGQTRYKVSYTIQQDVRSGSSIFGLLSGGFKRLMARGRKPQVAVSYEHVGRDVWEPIHLELDSKKMILGLNQVEVEVTDLSSGQSVKREAIFRLESPPVAERQRRIQGDDVRQGRRGRRGVNDER
;
A
#
# COMPACT_ATOMS: atom_id res chain seq x y z
N MET A 1 -10.91 -56.15 -44.24
CA MET A 1 -9.88 -55.09 -44.18
C MET A 1 -10.48 -53.70 -44.25
N ARG A 2 -11.13 -53.24 -45.34
CA ARG A 2 -11.77 -51.90 -45.39
C ARG A 2 -12.85 -51.65 -44.31
N TYR A 3 -13.59 -52.67 -43.88
CA TYR A 3 -14.56 -52.58 -42.78
C TYR A 3 -13.91 -52.50 -41.38
N LEU A 4 -12.74 -53.13 -41.17
CA LEU A 4 -11.96 -52.97 -39.93
C LEU A 4 -11.28 -51.58 -39.90
N ILE A 5 -10.84 -51.09 -41.05
CA ILE A 5 -10.26 -49.75 -41.20
C ILE A 5 -11.32 -48.65 -40.99
N LEU A 6 -12.59 -48.87 -41.41
CA LEU A 6 -13.69 -47.94 -41.14
C LEU A 6 -14.07 -47.86 -39.65
N ASN A 7 -14.02 -48.98 -38.91
CA ASN A 7 -14.29 -48.97 -37.47
C ASN A 7 -13.09 -48.47 -36.65
N LEU A 8 -11.85 -48.67 -37.13
CA LEU A 8 -10.65 -48.05 -36.55
C LEU A 8 -10.65 -46.53 -36.72
N TRP A 9 -11.24 -46.00 -37.80
CA TRP A 9 -11.40 -44.56 -38.03
C TRP A 9 -12.24 -43.86 -36.96
N ILE A 10 -13.24 -44.55 -36.40
CA ILE A 10 -14.11 -44.01 -35.33
C ILE A 10 -13.36 -43.96 -33.99
N ILE A 11 -12.44 -44.90 -33.75
CA ILE A 11 -11.61 -44.97 -32.52
C ILE A 11 -10.41 -44.01 -32.60
N LEU A 12 -9.90 -43.73 -33.81
CA LEU A 12 -8.73 -42.87 -34.04
C LEU A 12 -9.02 -41.35 -33.96
N PHE A 13 -10.28 -40.91 -34.04
CA PHE A 13 -10.64 -39.48 -34.15
C PHE A 13 -11.56 -38.92 -33.06
N LEU A 14 -11.93 -39.71 -32.05
CA LEU A 14 -12.64 -39.16 -30.89
C LEU A 14 -11.64 -38.51 -29.91
N PRO A 15 -11.89 -37.28 -29.44
CA PRO A 15 -11.08 -36.67 -28.39
C PRO A 15 -11.05 -37.59 -27.16
N SER A 16 -9.87 -37.77 -26.56
CA SER A 16 -9.57 -38.69 -25.45
C SER A 16 -10.31 -38.44 -24.13
N ALA A 17 -11.33 -37.59 -24.11
CA ALA A 17 -12.12 -37.25 -22.93
C ALA A 17 -13.43 -38.07 -22.90
N GLY A 18 -13.44 -39.18 -22.17
CA GLY A 18 -14.69 -39.80 -21.69
C GLY A 18 -15.00 -41.25 -22.08
N TRP A 19 -14.00 -42.13 -22.19
CA TRP A 19 -14.27 -43.57 -22.39
C TRP A 19 -14.70 -44.23 -21.08
N THR A 20 -15.80 -44.98 -21.10
CA THR A 20 -16.22 -45.82 -19.97
C THR A 20 -15.29 -47.03 -19.83
N THR A 21 -15.20 -47.63 -18.63
CA THR A 21 -14.35 -48.81 -18.37
C THR A 21 -14.70 -49.99 -19.31
N SER A 22 -15.94 -50.07 -19.77
CA SER A 22 -16.42 -51.07 -20.73
C SER A 22 -15.86 -50.85 -22.14
N GLU A 23 -15.87 -49.60 -22.63
CA GLU A 23 -15.44 -49.27 -24.00
C GLU A 23 -13.92 -49.38 -24.18
N VAL A 24 -13.15 -49.16 -23.11
CA VAL A 24 -11.69 -49.37 -23.09
C VAL A 24 -11.36 -50.86 -23.21
N VAL A 25 -12.10 -51.73 -22.53
CA VAL A 25 -11.90 -53.19 -22.56
C VAL A 25 -12.23 -53.77 -23.94
N ASP A 26 -13.34 -53.34 -24.54
CA ASP A 26 -13.71 -53.77 -25.89
C ASP A 26 -12.68 -53.29 -26.94
N SER A 27 -12.20 -52.05 -26.84
CA SER A 27 -11.19 -51.49 -27.75
C SER A 27 -9.82 -52.14 -27.61
N LEU A 28 -9.41 -52.49 -26.39
CA LEU A 28 -8.17 -53.23 -26.12
C LEU A 28 -8.18 -54.59 -26.84
N SER A 29 -9.28 -55.34 -26.74
CA SER A 29 -9.39 -56.67 -27.36
C SER A 29 -9.27 -56.64 -28.89
N VAL A 30 -9.86 -55.61 -29.52
CA VAL A 30 -9.82 -55.43 -30.98
C VAL A 30 -8.42 -55.02 -31.45
N LEU A 31 -7.75 -54.11 -30.73
CA LEU A 31 -6.40 -53.66 -31.08
C LEU A 31 -5.34 -54.73 -30.82
N GLU A 32 -5.50 -55.57 -29.80
CA GLU A 32 -4.64 -56.74 -29.56
C GLU A 32 -4.71 -57.74 -30.71
N GLU A 33 -5.89 -57.97 -31.29
CA GLU A 33 -6.03 -58.84 -32.45
C GLU A 33 -5.50 -58.18 -33.73
N ALA A 34 -5.71 -56.87 -33.88
CA ALA A 34 -5.20 -56.10 -35.02
C ALA A 34 -3.66 -56.18 -35.12
N VAL A 35 -2.95 -56.04 -34.00
CA VAL A 35 -1.47 -56.15 -33.98
C VAL A 35 -0.95 -57.59 -34.15
N LYS A 36 -1.79 -58.63 -33.98
CA LYS A 36 -1.43 -60.01 -34.36
C LYS A 36 -1.55 -60.22 -35.87
N VAL A 37 -2.59 -59.67 -36.49
CA VAL A 37 -2.83 -59.77 -37.94
C VAL A 37 -1.84 -58.91 -38.72
N ALA A 38 -1.48 -57.74 -38.20
CA ALA A 38 -0.54 -56.80 -38.81
C ALA A 38 0.60 -56.41 -37.84
N PRO A 39 1.54 -57.31 -37.53
CA PRO A 39 2.54 -57.11 -36.46
C PRO A 39 3.59 -56.03 -36.76
N LYS A 40 3.68 -55.55 -38.00
CA LYS A 40 4.57 -54.48 -38.44
C LYS A 40 3.86 -53.13 -38.61
N ASP A 41 2.57 -53.05 -38.28
CA ASP A 41 1.84 -51.79 -38.26
C ASP A 41 2.22 -51.00 -37.00
N GLY A 42 3.15 -50.06 -37.15
CA GLY A 42 3.68 -49.29 -36.02
C GLY A 42 2.64 -48.36 -35.38
N ASP A 43 1.70 -47.84 -36.16
CA ASP A 43 0.65 -46.93 -35.66
C ASP A 43 -0.35 -47.69 -34.79
N ALA A 44 -0.73 -48.92 -35.19
CA ALA A 44 -1.54 -49.81 -34.36
C ALA A 44 -0.86 -50.12 -33.01
N TRP A 45 0.47 -50.30 -32.99
CA TRP A 45 1.22 -50.47 -31.74
C TRP A 45 1.25 -49.20 -30.87
N VAL A 46 1.27 -48.00 -31.47
CA VAL A 46 1.19 -46.73 -30.72
C VAL A 46 -0.17 -46.56 -30.06
N VAL A 47 -1.26 -46.80 -30.81
CA VAL A 47 -2.63 -46.73 -30.27
C VAL A 47 -2.83 -47.74 -29.15
N LEU A 48 -2.37 -48.98 -29.35
CA LEU A 48 -2.42 -50.02 -28.30
C LEU A 48 -1.59 -49.63 -27.06
N GLY A 49 -0.43 -49.01 -27.26
CA GLY A 49 0.38 -48.47 -26.17
C GLY A 49 -0.35 -47.38 -25.36
N ASN A 50 -1.04 -46.45 -26.03
CA ASN A 50 -1.85 -45.43 -25.38
C ASN A 50 -3.02 -46.03 -24.58
N LEU A 51 -3.70 -47.04 -25.11
CA LEU A 51 -4.75 -47.75 -24.38
C LEU A 51 -4.22 -48.47 -23.15
N TYR A 52 -3.10 -49.20 -23.26
CA TYR A 52 -2.47 -49.82 -22.09
C TYR A 52 -2.05 -48.78 -21.05
N LEU A 53 -1.53 -47.63 -21.47
CA LEU A 53 -1.13 -46.57 -20.56
C LEU A 53 -2.34 -45.98 -19.82
N ASN A 54 -3.45 -45.75 -20.52
CA ASN A 54 -4.71 -45.28 -19.93
C ASN A 54 -5.32 -46.33 -18.99
N ALA A 55 -5.12 -47.62 -19.26
CA ALA A 55 -5.54 -48.73 -18.40
C ALA A 55 -4.62 -48.97 -17.19
N GLY A 56 -3.54 -48.18 -17.02
CA GLY A 56 -2.55 -48.37 -15.95
C GLY A 56 -1.58 -49.54 -16.16
N GLU A 57 -1.62 -50.20 -17.32
CA GLU A 57 -0.79 -51.35 -17.70
C GLU A 57 0.56 -50.89 -18.28
N ILE A 58 1.35 -50.19 -17.46
CA ILE A 58 2.53 -49.42 -17.88
C ILE A 58 3.59 -50.30 -18.55
N GLU A 59 3.81 -51.53 -18.10
CA GLU A 59 4.76 -52.47 -18.70
C GLU A 59 4.33 -52.95 -20.09
N LYS A 60 3.02 -53.14 -20.29
CA LYS A 60 2.47 -53.49 -21.62
C LYS A 60 2.58 -52.29 -22.55
N ALA A 61 2.27 -51.09 -22.06
CA ALA A 61 2.42 -49.84 -22.79
C ALA A 61 3.85 -49.63 -23.29
N ASP A 62 4.86 -49.77 -22.41
CA ASP A 62 6.28 -49.65 -22.78
C ASP A 62 6.67 -50.60 -23.93
N ARG A 63 6.27 -51.88 -23.83
CA ARG A 63 6.54 -52.86 -24.90
C ARG A 63 5.85 -52.50 -26.21
N ALA A 64 4.60 -52.04 -26.15
CA ALA A 64 3.85 -51.61 -27.32
C ALA A 64 4.49 -50.39 -27.98
N PHE A 65 4.84 -49.35 -27.22
CA PHE A 65 5.54 -48.17 -27.75
C PHE A 65 6.91 -48.50 -28.34
N ARG A 66 7.69 -49.41 -27.74
CA ARG A 66 8.97 -49.86 -28.35
C ARG A 66 8.77 -50.54 -29.69
N LYS A 67 7.69 -51.31 -29.86
CA LYS A 67 7.33 -51.89 -31.16
C LYS A 67 6.86 -50.80 -32.13
N GLY A 68 6.07 -49.82 -31.68
CA GLY A 68 5.68 -48.65 -32.46
C GLY A 68 6.91 -47.87 -32.96
N ILE A 69 7.89 -47.61 -32.09
CA ILE A 69 9.17 -46.98 -32.46
C ILE A 69 9.94 -47.83 -33.47
N ARG A 70 9.98 -49.16 -33.30
CA ARG A 70 10.68 -50.07 -34.20
C ARG A 70 10.09 -50.09 -35.61
N TYR A 71 8.77 -50.01 -35.73
CA TYR A 71 8.08 -50.24 -37.01
C TYR A 71 7.61 -48.95 -37.70
N ALA A 72 7.37 -47.86 -36.96
CA ALA A 72 7.00 -46.56 -37.52
C ALA A 72 8.00 -45.46 -37.11
N GLY A 73 8.41 -45.40 -35.85
CA GLY A 73 9.37 -44.39 -35.37
C GLY A 73 8.83 -42.96 -35.37
N THR A 74 7.51 -42.81 -35.16
CA THR A 74 6.78 -41.54 -35.14
C THR A 74 6.99 -40.77 -33.84
N ALA A 75 6.75 -39.45 -33.86
CA ALA A 75 6.87 -38.60 -32.68
C ALA A 75 5.96 -39.09 -31.54
N GLU A 76 4.73 -39.50 -31.87
CA GLU A 76 3.72 -40.04 -30.97
C GLU A 76 4.21 -41.31 -30.26
N ALA A 77 4.94 -42.19 -30.95
CA ALA A 77 5.52 -43.39 -30.35
C ALA A 77 6.58 -43.05 -29.29
N TYR A 78 7.42 -42.04 -29.56
CA TYR A 78 8.42 -41.55 -28.61
C TYR A 78 7.77 -40.80 -27.43
N VAL A 79 6.76 -39.97 -27.67
CA VAL A 79 5.96 -39.32 -26.60
C VAL A 79 5.32 -40.38 -25.70
N GLY A 80 4.67 -41.38 -26.28
CA GLY A 80 4.04 -42.47 -25.54
C GLY A 80 5.01 -43.23 -24.63
N LEU A 81 6.21 -43.53 -25.13
CA LEU A 81 7.26 -44.15 -24.30
C LEU A 81 7.72 -43.23 -23.17
N GLY A 82 7.95 -41.93 -23.46
CA GLY A 82 8.28 -40.95 -22.43
C GLY A 82 7.23 -40.86 -21.32
N ARG A 83 5.94 -40.83 -21.70
CA ARG A 83 4.80 -40.85 -20.77
C ARG A 83 4.75 -42.13 -19.93
N ALA A 84 5.04 -43.29 -20.52
CA ALA A 84 5.14 -44.55 -19.79
C ALA A 84 6.25 -44.50 -18.71
N TYR A 85 7.38 -43.83 -18.97
CA TYR A 85 8.42 -43.60 -17.96
C TYR A 85 7.98 -42.65 -16.85
N MET A 86 7.23 -41.59 -17.17
CA MET A 86 6.64 -40.69 -16.16
C MET A 86 5.63 -41.40 -15.25
N ALA A 87 4.76 -42.24 -15.83
CA ALA A 87 3.76 -43.01 -15.09
C ALA A 87 4.36 -43.96 -14.04
N ARG A 88 5.64 -44.34 -14.20
CA ARG A 88 6.38 -45.15 -13.22
C ARG A 88 6.95 -44.35 -12.03
N GLY A 89 6.66 -43.06 -11.94
CA GLY A 89 7.08 -42.18 -10.84
C GLY A 89 8.33 -41.34 -11.12
N ARG A 90 8.60 -40.39 -10.22
CA ARG A 90 9.57 -39.29 -10.41
C ARG A 90 10.97 -39.77 -10.75
N THR A 91 11.44 -40.84 -10.10
CA THR A 91 12.77 -41.43 -10.35
C THR A 91 12.94 -41.92 -11.78
N ARG A 92 11.87 -42.45 -12.39
CA ARG A 92 11.89 -42.96 -13.77
C ARG A 92 11.56 -41.91 -14.82
N ALA A 93 10.86 -40.83 -14.45
CA ALA A 93 10.57 -39.71 -15.35
C ALA A 93 11.83 -39.10 -16.00
N ARG A 94 12.96 -39.05 -15.27
CA ARG A 94 14.25 -38.57 -15.81
C ARG A 94 14.74 -39.41 -17.01
N GLN A 95 14.45 -40.71 -17.02
CA GLN A 95 14.76 -41.61 -18.15
C GLN A 95 13.82 -41.38 -19.35
N GLY A 96 12.68 -40.71 -19.13
CA GLY A 96 11.72 -40.32 -20.16
C GLY A 96 12.17 -39.12 -21.00
N LEU A 97 12.93 -38.19 -20.42
CA LEU A 97 13.35 -36.93 -21.07
C LEU A 97 14.01 -37.11 -22.46
N PRO A 98 14.92 -38.08 -22.68
CA PRO A 98 15.50 -38.30 -24.00
C PRO A 98 14.45 -38.64 -25.06
N TYR A 99 13.39 -39.38 -24.69
CA TYR A 99 12.34 -39.76 -25.64
C TYR A 99 11.49 -38.57 -26.07
N PHE A 100 11.19 -37.62 -25.18
CA PHE A 100 10.52 -36.38 -25.59
C PHE A 100 11.41 -35.52 -26.50
N ARG A 101 12.72 -35.45 -26.24
CA ARG A 101 13.68 -34.78 -27.14
C ARG A 101 13.77 -35.46 -28.51
N MET A 102 13.69 -36.79 -28.55
CA MET A 102 13.61 -37.55 -29.80
C MET A 102 12.30 -37.29 -30.53
N ALA A 103 11.16 -37.26 -29.83
CA ALA A 103 9.87 -36.91 -30.40
C ALA A 103 9.92 -35.52 -31.06
N ARG A 104 10.47 -34.53 -30.37
CA ARG A 104 10.72 -33.19 -30.93
C ARG A 104 11.62 -33.20 -32.16
N ALA A 105 12.68 -34.01 -32.16
CA ALA A 105 13.55 -34.12 -33.32
C ALA A 105 12.85 -34.78 -34.52
N LYS A 106 11.84 -35.62 -34.28
CA LYS A 106 11.00 -36.23 -35.33
C LYS A 106 9.94 -35.28 -35.85
N ASP A 107 9.30 -34.54 -34.96
CA ASP A 107 8.33 -33.51 -35.30
C ASP A 107 8.54 -32.26 -34.43
N PRO A 108 9.24 -31.23 -34.97
CA PRO A 108 9.45 -29.96 -34.27
C PRO A 108 8.18 -29.16 -33.99
N LYS A 109 7.04 -29.52 -34.59
CA LYS A 109 5.73 -28.87 -34.35
C LYS A 109 4.79 -29.73 -33.50
N SER A 110 5.30 -30.81 -32.91
CA SER A 110 4.50 -31.66 -32.01
C SER A 110 4.26 -30.95 -30.68
N ILE A 111 3.01 -30.53 -30.46
CA ILE A 111 2.55 -29.96 -29.19
C ILE A 111 2.79 -30.95 -28.05
N ASP A 112 2.42 -32.21 -28.24
CA ASP A 112 2.55 -33.26 -27.23
C ASP A 112 4.02 -33.51 -26.84
N ALA A 113 4.96 -33.44 -27.78
CA ALA A 113 6.38 -33.62 -27.49
C ALA A 113 6.90 -32.55 -26.53
N GLU A 114 6.58 -31.27 -26.77
CA GLU A 114 7.00 -30.16 -25.92
C GLU A 114 6.21 -30.10 -24.60
N LEU A 115 4.89 -30.34 -24.65
CA LEU A 115 4.04 -30.31 -23.45
C LEU A 115 4.44 -31.40 -22.45
N TYR A 116 4.64 -32.63 -22.90
CA TYR A 116 5.09 -33.70 -22.01
C TYR A 116 6.57 -33.58 -21.61
N LEU A 117 7.40 -32.91 -22.42
CA LEU A 117 8.74 -32.50 -21.98
C LEU A 117 8.66 -31.50 -20.81
N ALA A 118 7.80 -30.48 -20.91
CA ALA A 118 7.57 -29.51 -19.85
C ALA A 118 7.08 -30.20 -18.57
N ARG A 119 5.99 -30.98 -18.65
CA ARG A 119 5.44 -31.75 -17.51
C ARG A 119 6.46 -32.69 -16.87
N ALA A 120 7.30 -33.35 -17.67
CA ALA A 120 8.38 -34.20 -17.13
C ALA A 120 9.41 -33.39 -16.34
N LYS A 121 9.78 -32.19 -16.83
CA LYS A 121 10.67 -31.27 -16.11
C LYS A 121 10.04 -30.75 -14.82
N VAL A 122 8.76 -30.36 -14.85
CA VAL A 122 8.00 -29.96 -13.64
C VAL A 122 8.02 -31.07 -12.59
N MET A 123 7.70 -32.31 -12.99
CA MET A 123 7.73 -33.48 -12.10
C MET A 123 9.12 -33.73 -11.50
N LEU A 124 10.18 -33.40 -12.22
CA LEU A 124 11.56 -33.52 -11.75
C LEU A 124 12.00 -32.36 -10.85
N ARG A 125 11.21 -31.28 -10.74
CA ARG A 125 11.60 -29.98 -10.17
C ARG A 125 12.83 -29.39 -10.88
N ASP A 126 12.85 -29.52 -12.20
CA ASP A 126 13.86 -28.95 -13.07
C ASP A 126 13.42 -27.53 -13.47
N LEU A 127 14.31 -26.55 -13.30
CA LEU A 127 14.01 -25.12 -13.48
C LEU A 127 13.84 -24.73 -14.96
N ASP A 128 14.29 -25.58 -15.89
CA ASP A 128 14.19 -25.30 -17.34
C ASP A 128 12.82 -25.69 -17.95
N ALA A 129 11.75 -25.81 -17.16
CA ALA A 129 10.43 -26.24 -17.66
C ALA A 129 9.76 -25.17 -18.54
N GLU A 130 9.94 -23.89 -18.18
CA GLU A 130 9.43 -22.72 -18.91
C GLU A 130 9.73 -22.78 -20.41
N ASP A 131 10.96 -23.15 -20.72
CA ASP A 131 11.52 -23.22 -22.07
C ASP A 131 10.74 -24.18 -23.00
N ALA A 132 10.18 -25.24 -22.42
CA ALA A 132 9.32 -26.20 -23.13
C ALA A 132 7.87 -25.69 -23.25
N PHE A 133 7.33 -25.06 -22.19
CA PHE A 133 6.02 -24.41 -22.25
C PHE A 133 5.96 -23.29 -23.29
N ARG A 134 6.96 -22.40 -23.34
CA ARG A 134 7.01 -21.32 -24.34
C ARG A 134 7.10 -21.84 -25.77
N ARG A 135 7.74 -23.00 -25.99
CA ARG A 135 7.72 -23.67 -27.30
C ARG A 135 6.32 -24.18 -27.68
N VAL A 136 5.55 -24.72 -26.74
CA VAL A 136 4.15 -25.06 -26.99
C VAL A 136 3.34 -23.82 -27.39
N ILE A 137 3.52 -22.69 -26.70
CA ILE A 137 2.88 -21.40 -27.05
C ILE A 137 3.26 -20.95 -28.47
N ALA A 138 4.54 -21.08 -28.84
CA ALA A 138 5.01 -20.73 -30.18
C ALA A 138 4.45 -21.63 -31.30
N ILE A 139 4.24 -22.92 -31.01
CA ILE A 139 3.66 -23.89 -31.95
C ILE A 139 2.14 -23.69 -32.08
N ALA A 140 1.45 -23.48 -30.96
CA ALA A 140 -0.01 -23.40 -30.89
C ALA A 140 -0.48 -22.28 -29.92
N PRO A 141 -0.56 -21.02 -30.38
CA PRO A 141 -0.94 -19.87 -29.55
C PRO A 141 -2.38 -19.89 -28.98
N ASP A 142 -3.22 -20.82 -29.42
CA ASP A 142 -4.61 -20.97 -28.93
C ASP A 142 -4.82 -22.29 -28.16
N TYR A 143 -3.74 -23.02 -27.86
CA TYR A 143 -3.82 -24.22 -27.02
C TYR A 143 -3.93 -23.82 -25.55
N ALA A 144 -5.16 -23.58 -25.08
CA ALA A 144 -5.43 -23.06 -23.74
C ALA A 144 -4.63 -23.73 -22.59
N PRO A 145 -4.55 -25.07 -22.46
CA PRO A 145 -3.95 -25.71 -21.29
C PRO A 145 -2.50 -25.30 -20.99
N VAL A 146 -1.70 -24.92 -21.99
CA VAL A 146 -0.31 -24.49 -21.77
C VAL A 146 -0.22 -23.24 -20.90
N TYR A 147 -1.18 -22.31 -21.05
CA TYR A 147 -1.18 -21.06 -20.31
C TYR A 147 -1.46 -21.29 -18.83
N LEU A 148 -2.43 -22.16 -18.52
CA LEU A 148 -2.73 -22.57 -17.15
C LEU A 148 -1.54 -23.31 -16.53
N GLU A 149 -0.97 -24.30 -17.23
CA GLU A 149 0.14 -25.10 -16.68
C GLU A 149 1.42 -24.29 -16.48
N LEU A 150 1.69 -23.29 -17.33
CA LEU A 150 2.82 -22.38 -17.14
C LEU A 150 2.57 -21.42 -15.97
N ALA A 151 1.35 -20.89 -15.83
CA ALA A 151 0.99 -20.05 -14.68
C ALA A 151 1.11 -20.82 -13.36
N ASP A 152 0.53 -22.03 -13.29
CA ASP A 152 0.64 -22.93 -12.14
C ASP A 152 2.10 -23.29 -11.84
N TRP A 153 2.92 -23.49 -12.88
CA TRP A 153 4.34 -23.75 -12.68
C TRP A 153 5.05 -22.56 -12.03
N TYR A 154 4.77 -21.33 -12.48
CA TYR A 154 5.34 -20.14 -11.86
C TYR A 154 4.92 -19.99 -10.39
N VAL A 155 3.62 -20.13 -10.11
CA VAL A 155 3.07 -20.05 -8.74
C VAL A 155 3.69 -21.13 -7.84
N ASN A 156 3.75 -22.39 -8.28
CA ASN A 156 4.26 -23.50 -7.46
C ASN A 156 5.76 -23.43 -7.17
N ASN A 157 6.53 -22.75 -8.02
CA ASN A 157 7.96 -22.52 -7.80
C ASN A 157 8.25 -21.18 -7.11
N ASN A 158 7.20 -20.48 -6.63
CA ASN A 158 7.31 -19.25 -5.86
C ASN A 158 8.02 -18.12 -6.62
N TYR A 159 7.77 -18.03 -7.92
CA TYR A 159 8.25 -16.98 -8.80
C TYR A 159 7.42 -15.70 -8.61
N GLU A 160 7.35 -15.19 -7.38
CA GLU A 160 6.56 -14.02 -6.97
C GLU A 160 6.83 -12.79 -7.87
N MET A 161 8.08 -12.60 -8.33
CA MET A 161 8.41 -11.48 -9.22
C MET A 161 7.73 -11.53 -10.61
N TYR A 162 7.15 -12.67 -10.98
CA TYR A 162 6.49 -12.88 -12.27
C TYR A 162 4.96 -12.75 -12.18
N TYR A 163 4.38 -12.23 -11.09
CA TYR A 163 2.92 -12.09 -10.98
C TYR A 163 2.27 -11.37 -12.17
N GLY A 164 2.93 -10.34 -12.71
CA GLY A 164 2.48 -9.69 -13.95
C GLY A 164 2.42 -10.61 -15.17
N GLU A 165 3.38 -11.54 -15.32
CA GLU A 165 3.34 -12.57 -16.37
C GLU A 165 2.31 -13.66 -16.05
N ILE A 166 2.26 -14.13 -14.80
CA ILE A 166 1.30 -15.13 -14.31
C ILE A 166 -0.13 -14.65 -14.60
N ARG A 167 -0.42 -13.37 -14.31
CA ARG A 167 -1.69 -12.72 -14.62
C ARG A 167 -2.00 -12.78 -16.12
N LEU A 168 -1.07 -12.36 -16.98
CA LEU A 168 -1.26 -12.39 -18.43
C LEU A 168 -1.52 -13.81 -18.97
N LEU A 169 -0.91 -14.83 -18.36
CA LEU A 169 -1.14 -16.23 -18.68
C LEU A 169 -2.56 -16.67 -18.29
N TYR A 170 -3.02 -16.36 -17.08
CA TYR A 170 -4.39 -16.63 -16.65
C TYR A 170 -5.42 -15.87 -17.51
N GLU A 171 -5.20 -14.59 -17.80
CA GLU A 171 -6.07 -13.79 -18.67
C GLU A 171 -6.15 -14.41 -20.10
N LYS A 172 -5.03 -14.87 -20.66
CA LYS A 172 -5.02 -15.58 -21.95
C LYS A 172 -5.76 -16.92 -21.87
N TYR A 173 -5.58 -17.68 -20.79
CA TYR A 173 -6.33 -18.92 -20.58
C TYR A 173 -7.84 -18.68 -20.50
N LEU A 174 -8.28 -17.74 -19.66
CA LEU A 174 -9.69 -17.42 -19.43
C LEU A 174 -10.38 -16.83 -20.67
N ARG A 175 -9.65 -16.12 -21.54
CA ARG A 175 -10.17 -15.73 -22.87
C ARG A 175 -10.49 -16.93 -23.76
N LEU A 176 -9.73 -18.02 -23.66
CA LEU A 176 -9.95 -19.25 -24.42
C LEU A 176 -10.94 -20.21 -23.73
N ARG A 177 -11.00 -20.16 -22.39
CA ARG A 177 -11.83 -21.03 -21.52
C ARG A 177 -12.52 -20.18 -20.44
N PRO A 178 -13.57 -19.43 -20.81
CA PRO A 178 -14.25 -18.54 -19.86
C PRO A 178 -14.96 -19.32 -18.76
N GLY A 179 -14.87 -18.82 -17.52
CA GLY A 179 -15.61 -19.33 -16.37
C GLY A 179 -14.99 -20.51 -15.64
N ASP A 180 -13.73 -20.87 -15.94
CA ASP A 180 -12.96 -21.81 -15.12
C ASP A 180 -12.61 -21.17 -13.77
N VAL A 181 -13.18 -21.72 -12.69
CA VAL A 181 -13.12 -21.15 -11.34
C VAL A 181 -11.71 -21.24 -10.75
N GLU A 182 -10.97 -22.32 -11.03
CA GLU A 182 -9.59 -22.47 -10.53
C GLU A 182 -8.66 -21.44 -11.20
N ALA A 183 -8.85 -21.20 -12.49
CA ALA A 183 -8.09 -20.15 -13.19
C ALA A 183 -8.51 -18.74 -12.76
N LEU A 184 -9.79 -18.50 -12.45
CA LEU A 184 -10.25 -17.23 -11.86
C LEU A 184 -9.63 -17.01 -10.48
N TYR A 185 -9.52 -18.07 -9.67
CA TYR A 185 -8.82 -18.02 -8.39
C TYR A 185 -7.34 -17.66 -8.57
N GLY A 186 -6.63 -18.35 -9.46
CA GLY A 186 -5.23 -18.04 -9.75
C GLY A 186 -5.01 -16.61 -10.28
N LEU A 187 -5.94 -16.12 -11.10
CA LEU A 187 -5.95 -14.72 -11.55
C LEU A 187 -6.17 -13.74 -10.38
N ALA A 188 -7.12 -14.04 -9.49
CA ALA A 188 -7.42 -13.22 -8.32
C ALA A 188 -6.25 -13.16 -7.32
N VAL A 189 -5.54 -14.28 -7.12
CA VAL A 189 -4.27 -14.28 -6.36
C VAL A 189 -3.26 -13.35 -7.03
N SER A 190 -3.08 -13.45 -8.34
CA SER A 190 -2.11 -12.61 -9.06
C SER A 190 -2.42 -11.11 -8.95
N TYR A 191 -3.70 -10.72 -9.06
CA TYR A 191 -4.13 -9.34 -8.81
C TYR A 191 -3.94 -8.90 -7.36
N THR A 192 -4.17 -9.79 -6.39
CA THR A 192 -3.98 -9.49 -4.96
C THR A 192 -2.51 -9.15 -4.67
N GLU A 193 -1.59 -9.90 -5.27
CA GLU A 193 -0.14 -9.70 -5.12
C GLU A 193 0.37 -8.46 -5.87
N GLU A 194 -0.29 -8.09 -6.97
CA GLU A 194 -0.08 -6.81 -7.67
C GLU A 194 -0.80 -5.62 -7.00
N HIS A 195 -1.48 -5.82 -5.86
CA HIS A 195 -2.30 -4.82 -5.16
C HIS A 195 -3.47 -4.24 -5.98
N GLU A 196 -3.86 -4.96 -7.05
CA GLU A 196 -4.93 -4.63 -7.98
C GLU A 196 -6.29 -5.10 -7.43
N TYR A 197 -6.62 -4.69 -6.21
CA TYR A 197 -7.76 -5.22 -5.44
C TYR A 197 -9.13 -4.98 -6.10
N ARG A 198 -9.28 -3.93 -6.91
CA ARG A 198 -10.52 -3.68 -7.67
C ARG A 198 -10.81 -4.81 -8.66
N ASN A 199 -9.77 -5.29 -9.35
CA ASN A 199 -9.89 -6.40 -10.28
C ASN A 199 -10.20 -7.71 -9.54
N VAL A 200 -9.66 -7.91 -8.33
CA VAL A 200 -10.01 -9.05 -7.46
C VAL A 200 -11.50 -9.05 -7.13
N VAL A 201 -12.06 -7.89 -6.75
CA VAL A 201 -13.49 -7.76 -6.44
C VAL A 201 -14.35 -8.11 -7.66
N GLU A 202 -14.07 -7.53 -8.82
CA GLU A 202 -14.86 -7.74 -10.05
C GLU A 202 -14.96 -9.22 -10.44
N ILE A 203 -13.82 -9.93 -10.47
CA ILE A 203 -13.80 -11.35 -10.85
C ILE A 203 -14.24 -12.27 -9.72
N GLY A 204 -13.90 -11.91 -8.47
CA GLY A 204 -14.14 -12.72 -7.29
C GLY A 204 -15.62 -12.76 -6.91
N GLU A 205 -16.34 -11.64 -6.98
CA GLU A 205 -17.79 -11.61 -6.70
C GLU A 205 -18.56 -12.47 -7.71
N THR A 206 -18.18 -12.39 -9.00
CA THR A 206 -18.78 -13.20 -10.06
C THR A 206 -18.51 -14.70 -9.85
N ALA A 207 -17.29 -15.05 -9.43
CA ALA A 207 -16.91 -16.43 -9.15
C ALA A 207 -17.61 -16.98 -7.90
N LEU A 208 -17.69 -16.18 -6.83
CA LEU A 208 -18.35 -16.54 -5.57
C LEU A 208 -19.86 -16.70 -5.76
N ALA A 209 -20.50 -15.87 -6.59
CA ALA A 209 -21.93 -16.02 -6.91
C ALA A 209 -22.27 -17.38 -7.55
N LYS A 210 -21.33 -17.98 -8.29
CA LYS A 210 -21.50 -19.31 -8.89
C LYS A 210 -21.20 -20.46 -7.91
N ASN A 211 -20.31 -20.23 -6.95
CA ASN A 211 -19.93 -21.21 -5.94
C ASN A 211 -19.99 -20.58 -4.54
N PRO A 212 -21.18 -20.36 -3.98
CA PRO A 212 -21.33 -19.78 -2.65
C PRO A 212 -20.64 -20.66 -1.60
N GLY A 213 -19.80 -20.06 -0.76
CA GLY A 213 -19.10 -20.77 0.32
C GLY A 213 -17.73 -21.36 -0.05
N GLU A 214 -17.19 -21.09 -1.25
CA GLU A 214 -15.80 -21.43 -1.57
C GLU A 214 -14.85 -20.60 -0.70
N ALA A 215 -14.26 -21.24 0.32
CA ALA A 215 -13.43 -20.59 1.34
C ALA A 215 -12.28 -19.75 0.75
N ARG A 216 -11.65 -20.27 -0.32
CA ARG A 216 -10.55 -19.60 -1.02
C ARG A 216 -10.98 -18.26 -1.63
N LEU A 217 -12.17 -18.19 -2.22
CA LEU A 217 -12.71 -16.95 -2.81
C LEU A 217 -13.19 -15.97 -1.74
N LEU A 218 -13.81 -16.47 -0.66
CA LEU A 218 -14.19 -15.64 0.49
C LEU A 218 -12.98 -14.93 1.08
N ALA A 219 -11.88 -15.66 1.29
CA ALA A 219 -10.66 -15.08 1.84
C ALA A 219 -10.05 -14.02 0.90
N LEU A 220 -9.93 -14.30 -0.40
CA LEU A 220 -9.38 -13.33 -1.36
C LEU A 220 -10.23 -12.06 -1.48
N LEU A 221 -11.55 -12.18 -1.52
CA LEU A 221 -12.43 -11.00 -1.50
C LEU A 221 -12.29 -10.22 -0.18
N ALA A 222 -12.17 -10.92 0.96
CA ALA A 222 -11.91 -10.26 2.23
C ALA A 222 -10.57 -9.51 2.23
N GLN A 223 -9.50 -10.10 1.66
CA GLN A 223 -8.22 -9.41 1.45
C GLN A 223 -8.41 -8.15 0.59
N ALA A 224 -9.15 -8.27 -0.52
CA ALA A 224 -9.34 -7.19 -1.47
C ALA A 224 -10.12 -6.02 -0.86
N TYR A 225 -11.22 -6.28 -0.15
CA TYR A 225 -11.95 -5.22 0.53
C TYR A 225 -11.16 -4.59 1.67
N ALA A 226 -10.36 -5.36 2.40
CA ALA A 226 -9.44 -4.78 3.40
C ALA A 226 -8.41 -3.86 2.73
N GLY A 227 -7.82 -4.29 1.61
CA GLY A 227 -6.89 -3.49 0.81
C GLY A 227 -7.50 -2.22 0.20
N LEU A 228 -8.80 -2.24 -0.13
CA LEU A 228 -9.56 -1.10 -0.64
C LEU A 228 -10.05 -0.14 0.47
N GLY A 229 -9.81 -0.45 1.74
CA GLY A 229 -10.32 0.35 2.86
C GLY A 229 -11.81 0.23 3.10
N ASP A 230 -12.42 -0.91 2.74
CA ASP A 230 -13.82 -1.25 3.06
C ASP A 230 -13.85 -2.35 4.14
N PRO A 231 -13.57 -1.99 5.41
CA PRO A 231 -13.43 -2.98 6.48
C PRO A 231 -14.75 -3.66 6.82
N ASP A 232 -15.89 -2.99 6.63
CA ASP A 232 -17.21 -3.56 6.87
C ASP A 232 -17.43 -4.80 5.98
N ARG A 233 -17.18 -4.67 4.67
CA ARG A 233 -17.30 -5.81 3.75
C ARG A 233 -16.21 -6.85 3.99
N ALA A 234 -14.99 -6.42 4.29
CA ALA A 234 -13.88 -7.33 4.58
C ALA A 234 -14.21 -8.24 5.78
N LEU A 235 -14.65 -7.66 6.90
CA LEU A 235 -15.01 -8.41 8.11
C LEU A 235 -16.25 -9.28 7.92
N ALA A 236 -17.23 -8.83 7.13
CA ALA A 236 -18.39 -9.66 6.77
C ALA A 236 -18.01 -10.90 5.95
N LEU A 237 -17.03 -10.79 5.06
CA LEU A 237 -16.50 -11.92 4.30
C LEU A 237 -15.59 -12.81 5.15
N PHE A 238 -14.79 -12.25 6.05
CA PHE A 238 -14.05 -13.04 7.03
C PHE A 238 -14.98 -13.82 7.96
N ALA A 239 -16.12 -13.26 8.37
CA ALA A 239 -17.12 -14.00 9.15
C ALA A 239 -17.62 -15.23 8.39
N GLN A 240 -17.98 -15.07 7.11
CA GLN A 240 -18.37 -16.21 6.25
C GLN A 240 -17.22 -17.20 6.04
N TYR A 241 -15.99 -16.71 5.89
CA TYR A 241 -14.79 -17.55 5.78
C TYR A 241 -14.60 -18.38 7.05
N PHE A 242 -14.79 -17.77 8.23
CA PHE A 242 -14.68 -18.46 9.51
C PHE A 242 -15.72 -19.57 9.68
N ASP A 243 -16.88 -19.48 9.04
CA ASP A 243 -17.91 -20.54 9.08
C ASP A 243 -17.52 -21.80 8.30
N VAL A 244 -16.64 -21.68 7.29
CA VAL A 244 -16.28 -22.79 6.39
C VAL A 244 -14.89 -23.40 6.65
N ILE A 245 -14.08 -22.78 7.51
CA ILE A 245 -12.74 -23.27 7.88
C ILE A 245 -12.71 -24.01 9.23
N PRO A 246 -11.68 -24.84 9.48
CA PRO A 246 -11.49 -25.52 10.75
C PRO A 246 -11.31 -24.58 11.95
N ALA A 247 -11.70 -25.03 13.15
CA ALA A 247 -11.66 -24.21 14.37
C ALA A 247 -10.23 -23.87 14.80
N GLU A 248 -9.26 -24.75 14.53
CA GLU A 248 -7.85 -24.56 14.87
C GLU A 248 -7.25 -23.40 14.06
N GLU A 249 -7.73 -23.23 12.82
CA GLU A 249 -7.38 -22.10 11.98
C GLU A 249 -8.07 -20.81 12.43
N ARG A 250 -9.37 -20.88 12.74
CA ARG A 250 -10.16 -19.71 13.17
C ARG A 250 -9.54 -19.03 14.41
N VAL A 251 -8.99 -19.81 15.33
CA VAL A 251 -8.37 -19.28 16.56
C VAL A 251 -7.19 -18.35 16.27
N LEU A 252 -6.44 -18.59 15.18
CA LEU A 252 -5.26 -17.80 14.82
C LEU A 252 -5.59 -16.34 14.48
N TYR A 253 -6.80 -16.08 13.97
CA TYR A 253 -7.27 -14.74 13.65
C TYR A 253 -7.66 -13.95 14.90
N LYS A 254 -8.04 -14.64 15.99
CA LYS A 254 -8.41 -14.03 17.26
C LYS A 254 -7.25 -13.98 18.25
N ASP A 255 -6.07 -14.43 17.84
CA ASP A 255 -4.89 -14.46 18.67
C ASP A 255 -4.22 -13.09 18.71
N LEU A 256 -4.25 -12.47 19.89
CA LEU A 256 -3.68 -11.16 20.11
C LEU A 256 -2.21 -11.20 20.54
N GLN A 257 -1.58 -12.37 20.74
CA GLN A 257 -0.22 -12.47 21.30
C GLN A 257 0.84 -11.68 20.53
N LEU A 258 0.65 -11.52 19.22
CA LEU A 258 1.59 -10.78 18.37
C LEU A 258 1.31 -9.27 18.31
N VAL A 259 0.16 -8.80 18.77
CA VAL A 259 -0.27 -7.39 18.57
C VAL A 259 -0.66 -6.68 19.87
N ALA A 260 -1.01 -7.43 20.91
CA ALA A 260 -1.26 -6.93 22.25
C ALA A 260 0.04 -6.77 23.04
N ARG A 261 0.06 -5.79 23.94
CA ARG A 261 1.07 -5.69 25.00
C ARG A 261 0.84 -6.79 26.03
N PRO A 262 1.88 -7.22 26.79
CA PRO A 262 1.73 -8.24 27.82
C PRO A 262 0.63 -7.93 28.84
N GLU A 263 0.46 -6.65 29.22
CA GLU A 263 -0.56 -6.20 30.16
C GLU A 263 -1.97 -6.33 29.59
N GLU A 264 -2.17 -5.93 28.33
CA GLU A 264 -3.46 -6.04 27.62
C GLU A 264 -3.84 -7.51 27.40
N LEU A 265 -2.87 -8.36 27.09
CA LEU A 265 -3.10 -9.78 26.91
C LEU A 265 -3.52 -10.44 28.23
N GLN A 266 -2.85 -10.11 29.34
CA GLN A 266 -3.22 -10.59 30.66
C GLN A 266 -4.63 -10.15 31.05
N GLU A 267 -5.00 -8.89 30.78
CA GLU A 267 -6.35 -8.40 30.98
C GLU A 267 -7.36 -9.22 30.17
N TYR A 268 -7.15 -9.36 28.87
CA TYR A 268 -8.02 -10.12 27.97
C TYR A 268 -8.23 -11.58 28.40
N GLU A 269 -7.16 -12.25 28.85
CA GLU A 269 -7.23 -13.64 29.31
C GLU A 269 -8.05 -13.80 30.59
N LEU A 270 -8.03 -12.81 31.48
CA LEU A 270 -8.78 -12.80 32.74
C LEU A 270 -10.25 -12.39 32.58
N LEU A 271 -10.61 -11.74 31.47
CA LEU A 271 -11.98 -11.28 31.23
C LEU A 271 -12.97 -12.44 30.98
N PRO A 272 -14.19 -12.36 31.54
CA PRO A 272 -15.32 -13.21 31.17
C PRO A 272 -15.61 -13.17 29.66
N GLU A 273 -16.10 -14.28 29.09
CA GLU A 273 -16.33 -14.40 27.64
C GLU A 273 -17.31 -13.34 27.09
N ASP A 274 -18.31 -12.95 27.88
CA ASP A 274 -19.28 -11.91 27.55
C ASP A 274 -18.71 -10.49 27.56
N GLU A 275 -17.59 -10.25 28.24
CA GLU A 275 -16.90 -8.95 28.28
C GLU A 275 -15.80 -8.83 27.21
N ARG A 276 -15.31 -9.96 26.68
CA ARG A 276 -14.23 -9.99 25.67
C ARG A 276 -14.57 -9.26 24.38
N ALA A 277 -15.84 -9.27 23.96
CA ALA A 277 -16.28 -8.56 22.76
C ALA A 277 -16.10 -7.04 22.91
N ALA A 278 -16.48 -6.48 24.07
CA ALA A 278 -16.30 -5.06 24.35
C ALA A 278 -14.81 -4.69 24.45
N PHE A 279 -13.99 -5.56 25.06
CA PHE A 279 -12.54 -5.37 25.08
C PHE A 279 -11.97 -5.30 23.66
N LEU A 280 -12.33 -6.24 22.77
CA LEU A 280 -11.83 -6.28 21.40
C LEU A 280 -12.21 -5.02 20.60
N THR A 281 -13.44 -4.53 20.75
CA THR A 281 -13.86 -3.27 20.12
C THR A 281 -12.95 -2.12 20.56
N THR A 282 -12.74 -1.95 21.86
CA THR A 282 -11.85 -0.90 22.40
C THR A 282 -10.39 -1.11 21.99
N PHE A 283 -9.93 -2.36 22.00
CA PHE A 283 -8.57 -2.76 21.64
C PHE A 283 -8.23 -2.34 20.20
N TRP A 284 -9.09 -2.68 19.24
CA TRP A 284 -8.89 -2.33 17.84
C TRP A 284 -9.08 -0.84 17.57
N ARG A 285 -10.04 -0.20 18.23
CA ARG A 285 -10.28 1.25 18.10
C ARG A 285 -9.08 2.08 18.52
N LYS A 286 -8.43 1.74 19.65
CA LYS A 286 -7.21 2.42 20.12
C LYS A 286 -6.02 2.31 19.14
N ARG A 287 -6.08 1.36 18.20
CA ARG A 287 -5.05 1.05 17.20
C ARG A 287 -5.43 1.49 15.78
N ASP A 288 -6.65 2.01 15.59
CA ASP A 288 -7.06 2.61 14.34
C ASP A 288 -6.45 4.02 14.22
N LEU A 289 -5.34 4.13 13.49
CA LEU A 289 -4.67 5.42 13.29
C LEU A 289 -5.54 6.43 12.54
N THR A 290 -6.56 5.98 11.79
CA THR A 290 -7.41 6.86 10.99
C THR A 290 -8.57 7.44 11.80
N LEU A 291 -8.94 6.79 12.91
CA LEU A 291 -10.18 7.02 13.70
C LEU A 291 -11.49 6.85 12.91
N ILE A 292 -11.45 6.74 11.57
CA ILE A 292 -12.64 6.76 10.73
C ILE A 292 -13.42 5.45 10.84
N SER A 293 -12.74 4.31 11.00
CA SER A 293 -13.39 3.00 11.01
C SER A 293 -13.82 2.54 12.40
N GLY A 294 -13.44 3.26 13.46
CA GLY A 294 -13.73 2.86 14.84
C GLY A 294 -13.05 1.55 15.25
N GLY A 295 -11.92 1.18 14.61
CA GLY A 295 -11.20 -0.08 14.85
C GLY A 295 -11.35 -1.13 13.76
N LEU A 296 -12.42 -1.07 12.96
CA LEU A 296 -12.74 -2.12 11.98
C LEU A 296 -11.64 -2.29 10.91
N ALA A 297 -11.02 -1.20 10.45
CA ALA A 297 -9.91 -1.25 9.50
C ALA A 297 -8.70 -1.96 10.07
N ARG A 298 -8.36 -1.70 11.34
CA ARG A 298 -7.26 -2.38 11.99
C ARG A 298 -7.57 -3.86 12.20
N GLU A 299 -8.80 -4.21 12.61
CA GLU A 299 -9.21 -5.62 12.75
C GLU A 299 -9.17 -6.36 11.40
N ALA A 300 -9.74 -5.78 10.35
CA ALA A 300 -9.71 -6.34 9.01
C ALA A 300 -8.28 -6.55 8.51
N GLU A 301 -7.39 -5.58 8.76
CA GLU A 301 -5.96 -5.69 8.45
C GLU A 301 -5.29 -6.81 9.25
N HIS A 302 -5.63 -6.98 10.52
CA HIS A 302 -5.07 -8.09 11.32
C HIS A 302 -5.45 -9.43 10.69
N TYR A 303 -6.72 -9.61 10.32
CA TYR A 303 -7.16 -10.83 9.63
C TYR A 303 -6.49 -10.99 8.25
N ARG A 304 -6.31 -9.89 7.51
CA ARG A 304 -5.55 -9.86 6.25
C ARG A 304 -4.14 -10.42 6.46
N ARG A 305 -3.43 -9.91 7.47
CA ARG A 305 -2.05 -10.33 7.76
C ARG A 305 -1.93 -11.76 8.25
N VAL A 306 -2.86 -12.23 9.09
CA VAL A 306 -2.88 -13.64 9.54
C VAL A 306 -3.11 -14.57 8.35
N TRP A 307 -4.07 -14.24 7.47
CA TRP A 307 -4.30 -15.02 6.26
C TRP A 307 -3.06 -15.03 5.35
N PHE A 308 -2.44 -13.87 5.13
CA PHE A 308 -1.24 -13.75 4.31
C PHE A 308 -0.09 -14.58 4.88
N ALA A 309 0.15 -14.49 6.19
CA ALA A 309 1.22 -15.25 6.84
C ALA A 309 1.01 -16.76 6.71
N ARG A 310 -0.24 -17.23 6.84
CA ARG A 310 -0.57 -18.65 6.65
C ARG A 310 -0.42 -19.11 5.20
N THR A 311 -0.69 -18.22 4.25
CA THR A 311 -0.59 -18.54 2.82
C THR A 311 0.86 -18.58 2.36
N HIS A 312 1.67 -17.61 2.78
CA HIS A 312 3.02 -17.41 2.25
C HIS A 312 4.14 -17.99 3.12
N PHE A 313 3.93 -18.07 4.44
CA PHE A 313 4.99 -18.42 5.39
C PHE A 313 4.75 -19.74 6.14
N ALA A 314 3.70 -20.49 5.80
CA ALA A 314 3.34 -21.73 6.49
C ALA A 314 3.80 -23.04 5.83
N LYS A 315 4.51 -22.95 4.69
CA LYS A 315 4.82 -24.12 3.85
C LYS A 315 5.65 -25.19 4.58
N ALA A 316 6.66 -24.79 5.35
CA ALA A 316 7.54 -25.69 6.08
C ALA A 316 7.21 -25.79 7.58
N VAL A 317 6.60 -24.75 8.15
CA VAL A 317 6.26 -24.64 9.58
C VAL A 317 4.86 -24.07 9.72
N GLN A 318 4.01 -24.74 10.48
CA GLN A 318 2.67 -24.27 10.82
C GLN A 318 2.69 -23.65 12.23
N PRO A 319 1.95 -22.56 12.50
CA PRO A 319 1.09 -21.86 11.55
C PRO A 319 1.85 -20.95 10.56
N TRP A 320 3.11 -20.59 10.86
CA TRP A 320 4.04 -19.88 9.97
C TRP A 320 5.47 -19.97 10.50
N ASP A 321 6.45 -19.64 9.65
CA ASP A 321 7.85 -19.43 10.05
C ASP A 321 8.09 -18.00 10.59
N ARG A 322 9.36 -17.62 10.83
CA ARG A 322 9.67 -16.34 11.50
C ARG A 322 9.24 -15.11 10.69
N ARG A 323 9.09 -15.25 9.37
CA ARG A 323 8.59 -14.17 8.50
C ARG A 323 7.13 -13.85 8.79
N GLY A 324 6.31 -14.87 9.08
CA GLY A 324 4.90 -14.68 9.41
C GLY A 324 4.69 -13.89 10.70
N GLU A 325 5.54 -14.09 11.70
CA GLU A 325 5.49 -13.31 12.93
C GLU A 325 5.78 -11.82 12.70
N VAL A 326 6.86 -11.53 11.97
CA VAL A 326 7.24 -10.14 11.64
C VAL A 326 6.17 -9.49 10.77
N TYR A 327 5.62 -10.23 9.80
CA TYR A 327 4.57 -9.74 8.90
C TYR A 327 3.26 -9.43 9.65
N ILE A 328 2.82 -10.28 10.57
CA ILE A 328 1.60 -10.01 11.36
C ILE A 328 1.73 -8.72 12.17
N ARG A 329 2.91 -8.49 12.75
CA ARG A 329 3.21 -7.28 13.53
C ARG A 329 3.28 -6.02 12.68
N TYR A 330 3.99 -6.07 11.55
CA TYR A 330 4.40 -4.85 10.86
C TYR A 330 3.85 -4.69 9.43
N GLY A 331 3.25 -5.75 8.87
CA GLY A 331 2.67 -5.74 7.53
C GLY A 331 3.72 -5.97 6.44
N GLU A 332 3.48 -5.38 5.27
CA GLU A 332 4.45 -5.40 4.16
C GLU A 332 5.67 -4.54 4.51
N PRO A 333 6.90 -5.00 4.22
CA PRO A 333 8.09 -4.16 4.37
C PRO A 333 8.16 -3.08 3.30
N ASP A 334 8.71 -1.91 3.65
CA ASP A 334 8.97 -0.81 2.71
C ASP A 334 9.98 -1.19 1.63
N TYR A 335 10.89 -2.12 1.94
CA TYR A 335 11.80 -2.72 0.98
C TYR A 335 12.10 -4.19 1.31
N ARG A 336 12.16 -5.02 0.27
CA ARG A 336 12.41 -6.46 0.37
C ARG A 336 13.49 -6.85 -0.63
N SER A 337 14.54 -7.52 -0.16
CA SER A 337 15.59 -8.10 -1.03
C SER A 337 15.84 -9.57 -0.72
N ARG A 338 16.31 -10.34 -1.71
CA ARG A 338 16.58 -11.78 -1.61
C ARG A 338 17.80 -12.20 -2.42
N SER A 339 18.43 -13.30 -2.02
CA SER A 339 19.65 -13.81 -2.68
C SER A 339 19.46 -14.52 -4.01
N HIS A 340 18.24 -15.00 -4.30
CA HIS A 340 17.95 -15.80 -5.50
C HIS A 340 16.91 -15.13 -6.42
N ALA A 341 16.72 -13.81 -6.27
CA ALA A 341 15.80 -13.02 -7.09
C ALA A 341 16.45 -11.69 -7.49
N PRO A 342 16.12 -11.15 -8.67
CA PRO A 342 16.34 -9.74 -8.98
C PRO A 342 15.66 -8.86 -7.93
N ASN A 343 16.39 -7.87 -7.44
CA ASN A 343 15.90 -6.95 -6.40
C ASN A 343 15.67 -5.57 -7.00
N ALA A 344 14.61 -4.90 -6.55
CA ALA A 344 14.38 -3.50 -6.89
C ALA A 344 15.48 -2.62 -6.28
N VAL A 345 15.63 -1.42 -6.82
CA VAL A 345 16.44 -0.37 -6.18
C VAL A 345 15.69 0.11 -4.94
N PRO A 346 16.30 0.13 -3.74
CA PRO A 346 15.65 0.66 -2.55
C PRO A 346 15.31 2.15 -2.68
N SER A 347 14.29 2.59 -1.95
CA SER A 347 13.98 4.02 -1.83
C SER A 347 15.06 4.76 -1.02
N ALA A 348 15.06 6.08 -1.09
CA ALA A 348 15.99 6.91 -0.31
C ALA A 348 15.82 6.69 1.21
N GLU A 349 14.59 6.45 1.66
CA GLU A 349 14.29 6.16 3.07
C GLU A 349 14.86 4.78 3.48
N ALA A 350 14.70 3.77 2.64
CA ALA A 350 15.25 2.43 2.89
C ALA A 350 16.78 2.41 2.85
N GLU A 351 17.38 3.17 1.93
CA GLU A 351 18.83 3.40 1.84
C GLU A 351 19.35 4.08 3.12
N ALA A 352 18.70 5.14 3.59
CA ALA A 352 19.09 5.83 4.82
C ALA A 352 19.06 4.91 6.06
N VAL A 353 18.10 3.97 6.12
CA VAL A 353 18.06 2.96 7.19
C VAL A 353 19.29 2.05 7.09
N LYS A 354 19.62 1.54 5.90
CA LYS A 354 20.79 0.68 5.69
C LYS A 354 22.09 1.38 6.03
N GLU A 355 22.29 2.60 5.54
CA GLU A 355 23.49 3.38 5.82
C GLU A 355 23.67 3.60 7.32
N ARG A 356 22.62 3.98 8.03
CA ARG A 356 22.69 4.16 9.49
C ARG A 356 23.04 2.85 10.19
N LEU A 357 22.39 1.74 9.84
CA LEU A 357 22.69 0.43 10.46
C LEU A 357 24.14 -0.01 10.19
N ALA A 358 24.66 0.26 8.98
CA ALA A 358 26.06 -0.01 8.65
C ALA A 358 27.03 0.91 9.44
N LEU A 359 26.70 2.20 9.57
CA LEU A 359 27.50 3.15 10.35
C LEU A 359 27.52 2.84 11.85
N ASP A 360 26.41 2.38 12.42
CA ASP A 360 26.36 1.96 13.83
C ASP A 360 27.34 0.80 14.08
N ILE A 361 27.48 -0.09 13.11
CA ILE A 361 28.44 -1.20 13.15
C ILE A 361 29.88 -0.68 12.99
N GLU A 362 30.15 0.17 11.98
CA GLU A 362 31.48 0.71 11.70
C GLU A 362 32.01 1.64 12.78
N GLY A 363 31.16 2.51 13.33
CA GLY A 363 31.51 3.47 14.38
C GLY A 363 32.04 2.79 15.64
N ASP A 364 31.49 1.63 15.99
CA ASP A 364 31.96 0.82 17.10
C ASP A 364 33.33 0.15 16.83
N PHE A 365 33.62 -0.19 15.57
CA PHE A 365 34.93 -0.74 15.16
C PHE A 365 36.03 0.30 15.06
N VAL A 366 35.70 1.50 14.60
CA VAL A 366 36.64 2.63 14.57
C VAL A 366 36.97 3.07 16.00
N ALA A 367 35.99 3.04 16.91
CA ALA A 367 36.18 3.36 18.32
C ALA A 367 37.06 2.34 19.08
N SER A 368 37.06 1.07 18.67
CA SER A 368 37.88 0.02 19.31
C SER A 368 39.32 -0.08 18.79
N GLY A 369 39.64 0.61 17.70
CA GLY A 369 40.99 0.62 17.13
C GLY A 369 41.40 -0.69 16.44
N GLU A 370 40.44 -1.58 16.15
CA GLU A 370 40.71 -2.90 15.56
C GLU A 370 40.80 -2.89 14.02
N MET A 371 40.39 -1.83 13.29
CA MET A 371 40.65 -1.67 11.83
C MET A 371 40.34 -0.27 11.28
N THR A 372 40.94 0.07 10.12
CA THR A 372 40.49 1.16 9.22
C THR A 372 39.33 0.65 8.35
N ALA A 373 38.48 1.57 7.85
CA ALA A 373 37.19 1.31 7.18
C ALA A 373 37.19 0.33 5.97
N GLU A 374 38.36 -0.17 5.52
CA GLU A 374 38.52 -1.02 4.32
C GLU A 374 38.20 -2.52 4.54
N SER A 375 37.91 -2.98 5.76
CA SER A 375 38.03 -4.41 6.11
C SER A 375 36.75 -5.24 6.25
N PHE A 376 35.56 -4.62 6.16
CA PHE A 376 34.31 -5.34 6.47
C PHE A 376 33.64 -5.98 5.25
N PHE A 377 33.83 -5.44 4.04
CA PHE A 377 33.08 -5.86 2.84
C PHE A 377 33.92 -6.50 1.69
N GLY A 378 35.23 -6.73 1.89
CA GLY A 378 36.12 -7.19 0.80
C GLY A 378 36.79 -8.53 1.06
N GLY A 379 36.32 -9.59 0.41
CA GLY A 379 37.04 -10.85 0.26
C GLY A 379 37.43 -11.08 -1.20
N VAL A 380 38.59 -10.57 -1.64
CA VAL A 380 39.33 -11.07 -2.81
C VAL A 380 40.82 -10.89 -2.54
N GLU A 381 41.56 -12.00 -2.41
CA GLU A 381 43.00 -12.03 -2.67
C GLU A 381 43.20 -11.79 -4.17
N ASP A 382 43.57 -10.58 -4.58
CA ASP A 382 44.57 -10.36 -5.64
C ASP A 382 44.88 -8.87 -5.83
N GLU A 383 46.17 -8.60 -6.03
CA GLU A 383 46.78 -7.28 -6.22
C GLU A 383 46.21 -6.55 -7.45
N GLN A 384 45.34 -5.55 -7.25
CA GLN A 384 45.22 -4.40 -8.16
C GLN A 384 45.12 -3.08 -7.40
N PRO A 385 45.71 -1.98 -7.91
CA PRO A 385 45.78 -0.72 -7.20
C PRO A 385 44.43 -0.01 -7.18
N VAL A 386 44.10 0.44 -5.97
CA VAL A 386 42.98 1.28 -5.53
C VAL A 386 42.47 2.27 -6.58
N GLY A 387 41.22 2.06 -7.02
CA GLY A 387 40.36 3.07 -7.62
C GLY A 387 38.98 2.98 -6.94
N ASP A 388 38.57 4.09 -6.33
CA ASP A 388 37.22 4.44 -5.84
C ASP A 388 36.30 3.30 -5.33
N TYR A 389 36.32 3.05 -4.02
CA TYR A 389 35.27 2.31 -3.32
C TYR A 389 34.08 3.25 -3.02
N GLU A 390 33.00 3.17 -3.81
CA GLU A 390 31.72 3.85 -3.57
C GLU A 390 30.65 2.84 -3.07
N GLY A 391 30.00 3.14 -1.93
CA GLY A 391 28.63 2.70 -1.60
C GLY A 391 28.44 1.48 -0.68
N VAL A 392 27.54 1.62 0.31
CA VAL A 392 26.94 0.48 1.04
C VAL A 392 26.22 -0.43 0.04
N ASN A 393 26.41 -1.75 0.09
CA ASN A 393 25.63 -2.67 -0.74
C ASN A 393 24.16 -2.62 -0.31
N LEU A 394 23.32 -1.94 -1.10
CA LEU A 394 21.93 -1.69 -0.75
C LEU A 394 21.03 -2.92 -0.91
N ILE A 395 21.53 -3.98 -1.56
CA ILE A 395 20.77 -5.21 -1.82
C ILE A 395 21.02 -6.26 -0.73
N GLU A 396 22.28 -6.46 -0.34
CA GLU A 396 22.65 -7.47 0.65
C GLU A 396 22.26 -7.04 2.07
N PRO A 397 21.92 -7.99 2.97
CA PRO A 397 21.59 -7.66 4.36
C PRO A 397 22.80 -7.05 5.08
N VAL A 398 22.54 -6.12 6.00
CA VAL A 398 23.58 -5.56 6.87
C VAL A 398 24.09 -6.63 7.83
N TYR A 399 23.18 -7.48 8.34
CA TYR A 399 23.56 -8.65 9.13
C TYR A 399 24.21 -9.73 8.24
N PRO A 400 25.39 -10.28 8.60
CA PRO A 400 26.08 -11.28 7.78
C PRO A 400 25.32 -12.61 7.70
N VAL A 401 25.16 -13.12 6.47
CA VAL A 401 24.37 -14.34 6.15
C VAL A 401 25.17 -15.44 5.47
N THR A 402 26.51 -15.36 5.46
CA THR A 402 27.38 -16.38 4.85
C THR A 402 27.84 -17.41 5.90
N PHE A 403 27.75 -18.70 5.55
CA PHE A 403 28.24 -19.80 6.39
C PHE A 403 29.08 -20.77 5.55
N ASN A 404 30.35 -20.96 5.91
CA ASN A 404 31.27 -21.94 5.30
C ASN A 404 31.30 -21.93 3.75
N GLU A 405 31.57 -20.77 3.14
CA GLU A 405 31.77 -20.57 1.68
C GLU A 405 30.56 -20.91 0.77
N ARG A 406 29.40 -21.26 1.34
CA ARG A 406 28.17 -21.48 0.57
C ARG A 406 27.25 -20.27 0.64
N SER A 407 26.73 -19.85 -0.52
CA SER A 407 25.66 -18.86 -0.57
C SER A 407 24.38 -19.48 0.01
N MET A 408 23.94 -18.96 1.15
CA MET A 408 22.72 -19.38 1.83
C MET A 408 21.53 -18.58 1.27
N PRO A 409 20.36 -19.18 1.03
CA PRO A 409 19.15 -18.42 0.75
C PRO A 409 18.85 -17.47 1.89
N TRP A 410 18.75 -16.19 1.56
CA TRP A 410 18.45 -15.14 2.51
C TRP A 410 17.40 -14.19 1.94
N GLU A 411 16.70 -13.55 2.86
CA GLU A 411 15.66 -12.58 2.60
C GLU A 411 15.80 -11.46 3.63
N SER A 412 15.82 -10.20 3.19
CA SER A 412 15.96 -9.02 4.04
C SER A 412 14.78 -8.08 3.86
N TRP A 413 14.20 -7.64 4.98
CA TRP A 413 13.02 -6.77 5.06
C TRP A 413 13.37 -5.49 5.80
N ILE A 414 13.12 -4.34 5.17
CA ILE A 414 13.32 -3.03 5.77
C ILE A 414 11.97 -2.41 6.09
N TYR A 415 11.84 -1.90 7.32
CA TYR A 415 10.72 -1.08 7.75
C TYR A 415 11.25 0.27 8.20
N THR A 416 10.90 1.34 7.51
CA THR A 416 11.38 2.70 7.73
C THR A 416 10.71 3.38 8.92
N GLN A 417 9.43 3.04 9.18
CA GLN A 417 8.64 3.66 10.26
C GLN A 417 8.65 2.85 11.57
N VAL A 418 9.14 1.61 11.54
CA VAL A 418 9.17 0.71 12.70
C VAL A 418 10.48 0.89 13.45
N GLY A 419 10.43 1.17 14.76
CA GLY A 419 11.63 1.28 15.60
C GLY A 419 12.62 2.38 15.16
N GLY A 420 12.14 3.39 14.41
CA GLY A 420 12.98 4.41 13.79
C GLY A 420 13.76 3.92 12.56
N GLY A 421 13.35 2.82 11.93
CA GLY A 421 14.03 2.17 10.82
C GLY A 421 14.67 0.86 11.26
N VAL A 422 14.28 -0.28 10.72
CA VAL A 422 14.89 -1.58 11.08
C VAL A 422 15.05 -2.49 9.88
N GLU A 423 15.99 -3.42 9.97
CA GLU A 423 16.18 -4.50 9.01
C GLU A 423 15.98 -5.85 9.72
N PHE A 424 15.07 -6.67 9.20
CA PHE A 424 14.90 -8.07 9.60
C PHE A 424 15.44 -8.99 8.52
N VAL A 425 16.38 -9.84 8.91
CA VAL A 425 17.05 -10.78 8.00
C VAL A 425 16.63 -12.20 8.34
N PHE A 426 16.28 -12.98 7.31
CA PHE A 426 15.84 -14.36 7.41
C PHE A 426 16.67 -15.26 6.51
N VAL A 427 16.89 -16.51 6.94
CA VAL A 427 17.67 -17.51 6.21
C VAL A 427 17.00 -18.88 6.21
N ASP A 428 17.19 -19.64 5.13
CA ASP A 428 16.85 -21.08 5.04
C ASP A 428 18.13 -21.91 5.01
N GLU A 429 18.74 -22.07 6.19
CA GLU A 429 20.05 -22.72 6.36
C GLU A 429 20.05 -24.19 5.90
N LEU A 430 18.93 -24.88 6.10
CA LEU A 430 18.82 -26.31 5.82
C LEU A 430 18.23 -26.60 4.43
N LEU A 431 17.94 -25.57 3.64
CA LEU A 431 17.28 -25.68 2.32
C LEU A 431 15.99 -26.50 2.38
N ASN A 432 15.25 -26.38 3.48
CA ASN A 432 14.02 -27.13 3.73
C ASN A 432 12.77 -26.23 3.71
N GLY A 433 12.96 -24.94 3.39
CA GLY A 433 11.91 -23.93 3.35
C GLY A 433 11.56 -23.35 4.72
N LYS A 434 12.28 -23.68 5.80
CA LYS A 434 12.05 -23.13 7.14
C LYS A 434 12.91 -21.88 7.35
N TRP A 435 12.30 -20.72 7.18
CA TRP A 435 12.98 -19.44 7.33
C TRP A 435 13.03 -18.99 8.80
N GLN A 436 14.23 -18.71 9.28
CA GLN A 436 14.49 -18.27 10.65
C GLN A 436 15.45 -17.08 10.65
N PHE A 437 15.64 -16.45 11.81
CA PHE A 437 16.73 -15.49 11.95
C PHE A 437 18.09 -16.18 11.76
N PRO A 438 19.06 -15.51 11.13
CA PRO A 438 20.39 -16.07 10.91
C PRO A 438 21.04 -16.43 12.25
N PRO A 439 21.76 -17.57 12.33
CA PRO A 439 22.56 -17.85 13.50
C PRO A 439 23.68 -16.82 13.64
N LEU A 440 24.21 -16.69 14.86
CA LEU A 440 25.44 -15.95 15.06
C LEU A 440 26.57 -16.59 14.23
N PRO A 441 27.35 -15.82 13.46
CA PRO A 441 28.50 -16.35 12.74
C PRO A 441 29.47 -17.06 13.68
N ASP A 442 30.16 -18.10 13.21
CA ASP A 442 31.07 -18.91 14.03
C ASP A 442 32.13 -18.05 14.75
N GLY A 443 32.01 -17.93 16.07
CA GLY A 443 32.77 -17.02 16.93
C GLY A 443 34.22 -17.42 17.21
N THR A 444 34.77 -18.44 16.55
CA THR A 444 36.13 -18.92 16.82
C THR A 444 37.25 -17.96 16.38
N ARG A 445 36.89 -16.84 15.70
CA ARG A 445 37.84 -15.81 15.21
C ARG A 445 37.39 -14.34 15.42
N MET A 446 36.31 -14.06 16.16
CA MET A 446 35.80 -12.69 16.32
C MET A 446 36.24 -12.04 17.64
N SER A 447 36.53 -10.74 17.62
CA SER A 447 36.77 -9.96 18.84
C SER A 447 35.47 -9.79 19.66
N GLY A 448 35.61 -9.49 20.95
CA GLY A 448 34.46 -9.29 21.84
C GLY A 448 33.59 -8.10 21.43
N GLU A 449 34.20 -7.05 20.87
CA GLU A 449 33.49 -5.86 20.37
C GLU A 449 32.70 -6.18 19.10
N ARG A 450 33.30 -6.95 18.17
CA ARG A 450 32.59 -7.45 16.97
C ARG A 450 31.38 -8.30 17.34
N LEU A 451 31.54 -9.18 18.32
CA LEU A 451 30.44 -9.99 18.81
C LEU A 451 29.35 -9.13 19.46
N SER A 452 29.74 -8.12 20.25
CA SER A 452 28.82 -7.19 20.90
C SER A 452 28.01 -6.37 19.88
N ALA A 453 28.65 -5.83 18.85
CA ALA A 453 27.98 -5.14 17.73
C ALA A 453 26.99 -6.07 17.01
N LEU A 454 27.43 -7.28 16.62
CA LEU A 454 26.56 -8.26 15.96
C LEU A 454 25.37 -8.69 16.82
N LEU A 455 25.55 -8.81 18.14
CA LEU A 455 24.46 -9.15 19.05
C LEU A 455 23.40 -8.03 19.14
N ARG A 456 23.79 -6.76 19.04
CA ARG A 456 22.85 -5.62 19.02
C ARG A 456 21.99 -5.61 17.75
N ILE A 457 22.63 -5.82 16.59
CA ILE A 457 21.93 -5.80 15.29
C ILE A 457 21.34 -7.17 14.90
N HIS A 458 21.46 -8.19 15.74
CA HIS A 458 20.89 -9.50 15.46
C HIS A 458 19.37 -9.37 15.30
N PRO A 459 18.75 -9.88 14.23
CA PRO A 459 17.32 -9.66 13.96
C PRO A 459 16.38 -10.04 15.11
N GLY A 460 16.74 -11.06 15.89
CA GLY A 460 16.00 -11.45 17.10
C GLY A 460 16.13 -10.46 18.27
N ALA A 461 17.28 -9.81 18.43
CA ALA A 461 17.48 -8.77 19.44
C ALA A 461 16.72 -7.50 19.02
N VAL A 462 16.89 -7.09 17.76
CA VAL A 462 16.13 -6.00 17.15
C VAL A 462 14.63 -6.21 17.32
N LEU A 463 14.11 -7.40 17.02
CA LEU A 463 12.68 -7.68 17.18
C LEU A 463 12.23 -7.50 18.64
N ASN A 464 12.99 -8.00 19.61
CA ASN A 464 12.63 -7.85 21.03
C ASN A 464 12.60 -6.39 21.46
N ASP A 465 13.58 -5.59 21.04
CA ASP A 465 13.68 -4.17 21.38
C ASP A 465 12.56 -3.35 20.71
N VAL A 466 12.27 -3.65 19.44
CA VAL A 466 11.17 -3.01 18.71
C VAL A 466 9.83 -3.38 19.34
N VAL A 467 9.57 -4.66 19.64
CA VAL A 467 8.30 -5.09 20.23
C VAL A 467 8.03 -4.40 21.57
N ALA A 468 9.07 -4.11 22.36
CA ALA A 468 8.92 -3.40 23.63
C ALA A 468 8.44 -1.94 23.47
N SER A 469 8.75 -1.29 22.35
CA SER A 469 8.40 0.12 22.09
C SER A 469 7.25 0.29 21.10
N THR A 470 7.23 -0.55 20.06
CA THR A 470 6.30 -0.59 18.94
C THR A 470 5.89 -2.07 18.70
N PRO A 471 4.95 -2.62 19.50
CA PRO A 471 4.53 -4.02 19.39
C PRO A 471 4.04 -4.41 17.99
N GLU A 472 3.44 -3.45 17.29
CA GLU A 472 2.91 -3.55 15.95
C GLU A 472 2.92 -2.18 15.26
N TYR A 473 2.78 -2.18 13.93
CA TYR A 473 2.62 -0.99 13.12
C TYR A 473 1.52 -1.19 12.08
N PHE A 474 0.67 -0.19 11.92
CA PHE A 474 -0.42 -0.16 10.94
C PHE A 474 -0.45 1.22 10.30
N ASP A 475 -0.42 1.27 8.97
CA ASP A 475 -0.67 2.46 8.18
C ASP A 475 -1.84 2.17 7.21
N LEU A 476 -2.22 3.14 6.38
CA LEU A 476 -3.25 2.98 5.35
C LEU A 476 -3.05 1.68 4.56
N PRO A 477 -4.13 0.91 4.30
CA PRO A 477 -4.04 -0.29 3.47
C PRO A 477 -3.39 0.02 2.11
N PRO A 478 -2.53 -0.88 1.59
CA PRO A 478 -1.69 -0.61 0.43
C PRO A 478 -2.47 -0.39 -0.89
N GLY A 479 -3.75 -0.73 -0.92
CA GLY A 479 -4.63 -0.54 -2.08
C GLY A 479 -5.27 0.83 -2.18
N ILE A 480 -5.00 1.72 -1.23
CA ILE A 480 -5.55 3.07 -1.20
C ILE A 480 -4.53 4.03 -1.78
N GLU A 481 -4.87 4.63 -2.90
CA GLU A 481 -4.14 5.78 -3.40
C GLU A 481 -4.41 7.01 -2.51
N PRO A 482 -3.38 7.68 -1.98
CA PRO A 482 -3.54 8.81 -1.09
C PRO A 482 -4.13 10.01 -1.86
N LEU A 483 -5.12 10.67 -1.25
CA LEU A 483 -5.62 11.97 -1.67
C LEU A 483 -5.03 13.04 -0.75
N ALA A 484 -4.08 13.83 -1.26
CA ALA A 484 -3.64 15.02 -0.54
C ALA A 484 -4.73 16.09 -0.60
N PHE A 485 -5.07 16.73 0.51
CA PHE A 485 -6.02 17.85 0.52
C PHE A 485 -5.63 18.88 1.58
N TYR A 486 -6.20 20.08 1.47
CA TYR A 486 -5.96 21.14 2.44
C TYR A 486 -7.05 21.11 3.50
N TYR A 487 -6.70 21.35 4.76
CA TYR A 487 -7.68 21.64 5.79
C TYR A 487 -7.15 22.65 6.80
N ASP A 488 -8.07 23.37 7.43
CA ASP A 488 -7.79 24.25 8.56
C ASP A 488 -8.92 24.14 9.59
N VAL A 489 -8.62 24.49 10.84
CA VAL A 489 -9.53 24.35 11.97
C VAL A 489 -9.53 25.62 12.80
N ALA A 490 -10.72 26.12 13.11
CA ALA A 490 -10.91 27.26 13.99
C ALA A 490 -11.96 26.96 15.06
N ARG A 491 -11.70 27.42 16.29
CA ARG A 491 -12.59 27.26 17.44
C ARG A 491 -13.30 28.56 17.78
N PHE A 492 -14.62 28.50 17.93
CA PHE A 492 -15.52 29.58 18.26
C PHE A 492 -16.35 29.24 19.51
N ARG A 493 -17.02 30.23 20.09
CA ARG A 493 -17.96 29.97 21.19
C ARG A 493 -19.20 29.25 20.63
N GLY A 494 -19.46 28.05 21.11
CA GLY A 494 -20.65 27.28 20.76
C GLY A 494 -21.85 27.57 21.66
N GLU A 495 -22.93 26.84 21.42
CA GLU A 495 -24.15 26.86 22.21
C GLU A 495 -23.98 26.12 23.54
N GLU A 496 -24.77 26.50 24.54
CA GLU A 496 -24.87 25.80 25.84
C GLU A 496 -23.51 25.54 26.55
N GLY A 497 -22.53 26.41 26.33
CA GLY A 497 -21.19 26.30 26.94
C GLY A 497 -20.23 25.34 26.21
N LYS A 498 -20.61 24.85 25.03
CA LYS A 498 -19.74 24.06 24.15
C LYS A 498 -18.75 24.95 23.38
N THR A 499 -17.75 24.30 22.80
CA THR A 499 -16.85 24.88 21.82
C THR A 499 -17.39 24.55 20.43
N GLY A 500 -17.69 25.58 19.64
CA GLY A 500 -17.91 25.43 18.21
C GLY A 500 -16.58 25.19 17.51
N VAL A 501 -16.51 24.18 16.66
CA VAL A 501 -15.33 23.81 15.89
C VAL A 501 -15.72 23.86 14.41
N GLU A 502 -14.93 24.58 13.63
CA GLU A 502 -15.13 24.67 12.20
C GLU A 502 -13.94 24.04 11.50
N VAL A 503 -14.21 23.08 10.62
CA VAL A 503 -13.21 22.39 9.81
C VAL A 503 -13.39 22.84 8.37
N TYR A 504 -12.45 23.63 7.88
CA TYR A 504 -12.44 24.12 6.51
C TYR A 504 -11.65 23.15 5.63
N TYR A 505 -12.21 22.77 4.49
CA TYR A 505 -11.59 21.88 3.50
C TYR A 505 -11.23 22.66 2.25
N GLY A 506 -10.09 22.33 1.65
CA GLY A 506 -9.73 22.72 0.30
C GLY A 506 -9.53 21.48 -0.56
N VAL A 507 -10.56 21.12 -1.33
CA VAL A 507 -10.58 19.92 -2.19
C VAL A 507 -9.83 20.21 -3.49
N PRO A 508 -8.66 19.61 -3.74
CA PRO A 508 -7.85 19.94 -4.90
C PRO A 508 -8.45 19.34 -6.19
N THR A 509 -8.83 20.20 -7.12
CA THR A 509 -9.61 19.79 -8.30
C THR A 509 -8.83 18.92 -9.29
N LEU A 510 -7.50 18.94 -9.24
CA LEU A 510 -6.63 18.09 -10.08
C LEU A 510 -6.44 16.68 -9.54
N GLU A 511 -6.69 16.46 -8.24
CA GLU A 511 -6.47 15.15 -7.62
C GLU A 511 -7.74 14.30 -7.57
N VAL A 512 -8.91 14.97 -7.66
CA VAL A 512 -10.23 14.35 -7.67
C VAL A 512 -10.62 13.92 -9.08
N GLY A 513 -11.16 12.71 -9.21
CA GLY A 513 -11.74 12.15 -10.41
C GLY A 513 -12.97 12.96 -10.85
N ILE A 514 -12.96 13.41 -12.09
CA ILE A 514 -14.05 14.17 -12.69
C ILE A 514 -14.78 13.29 -13.70
N GLU A 515 -16.06 13.03 -13.46
CA GLU A 515 -16.94 12.31 -14.38
C GLU A 515 -18.03 13.23 -14.89
N ASN A 516 -18.19 13.32 -16.22
CA ASN A 516 -19.17 14.21 -16.86
C ASN A 516 -19.10 15.65 -16.33
N GLU A 517 -17.88 16.20 -16.19
CA GLU A 517 -17.60 17.55 -15.65
C GLU A 517 -17.97 17.76 -14.17
N ASN A 518 -18.27 16.68 -13.43
CA ASN A 518 -18.62 16.72 -12.01
C ASN A 518 -17.62 15.94 -11.15
N GLY A 519 -17.25 16.52 -10.02
CA GLY A 519 -16.55 15.84 -8.94
C GLY A 519 -17.51 15.49 -7.79
N HIS A 520 -17.24 14.37 -7.14
CA HIS A 520 -17.98 13.92 -5.96
C HIS A 520 -16.98 13.46 -4.90
N VAL A 521 -16.91 14.21 -3.80
CA VAL A 521 -16.10 13.82 -2.66
C VAL A 521 -16.97 13.66 -1.43
N ARG A 522 -16.58 12.74 -0.57
CA ARG A 522 -17.18 12.50 0.73
C ARG A 522 -16.23 12.98 1.80
N ARG A 523 -16.70 13.86 2.64
CA ARG A 523 -15.94 14.38 3.79
C ARG A 523 -16.42 13.73 5.07
N SER A 524 -15.52 13.55 6.01
CA SER A 524 -15.88 13.10 7.36
C SER A 524 -14.99 13.77 8.39
N VAL A 525 -15.56 14.10 9.55
CA VAL A 525 -14.81 14.49 10.75
C VAL A 525 -15.18 13.54 11.85
N VAL A 526 -14.19 12.99 12.53
CA VAL A 526 -14.38 12.17 13.74
C VAL A 526 -13.60 12.81 14.87
N ILE A 527 -14.24 12.99 16.02
CA ILE A 527 -13.61 13.42 17.26
C ILE A 527 -13.74 12.32 18.27
N SER A 528 -12.62 11.97 18.89
CA SER A 528 -12.53 10.99 19.95
C SER A 528 -11.86 11.58 21.18
N ASP A 529 -12.25 11.13 22.36
CA ASP A 529 -11.58 11.52 23.61
C ASP A 529 -10.22 10.83 23.79
N ASP A 530 -9.56 11.10 24.92
CA ASP A 530 -8.25 10.53 25.25
C ASP A 530 -8.29 9.00 25.47
N GLU A 531 -9.47 8.42 25.68
CA GLU A 531 -9.69 6.97 25.79
C GLU A 531 -10.00 6.32 24.42
N GLY A 532 -10.15 7.16 23.38
CA GLY A 532 -10.47 6.79 22.02
C GLY A 532 -11.97 6.55 21.79
N GLU A 533 -12.84 6.90 22.74
CA GLU A 533 -14.29 6.86 22.54
C GLU A 533 -14.72 7.97 21.58
N GLU A 534 -15.62 7.64 20.66
CA GLU A 534 -16.14 8.61 19.71
C GLU A 534 -17.10 9.58 20.39
N VAL A 535 -16.76 10.87 20.36
CA VAL A 535 -17.55 11.97 20.91
C VAL A 535 -18.45 12.58 19.83
N PHE A 536 -17.93 12.66 18.60
CA PHE A 536 -18.65 13.25 17.47
C PHE A 536 -18.22 12.64 16.14
N ARG A 537 -19.17 12.49 15.22
CA ARG A 537 -18.93 12.13 13.82
C ARG A 537 -19.87 12.88 12.89
N THR A 538 -19.31 13.39 11.80
CA THR A 538 -20.07 13.84 10.63
C THR A 538 -19.58 13.15 9.37
N ARG A 539 -20.48 12.94 8.42
CA ARG A 539 -20.20 12.37 7.09
C ARG A 539 -21.17 12.98 6.09
N ASP A 540 -20.64 13.76 5.17
CA ASP A 540 -21.41 14.46 4.15
C ASP A 540 -20.79 14.26 2.77
N ASP A 541 -21.61 14.40 1.73
CA ASP A 541 -21.17 14.39 0.34
C ASP A 541 -21.12 15.84 -0.20
N LEU A 542 -20.01 16.19 -0.83
CA LEU A 542 -19.80 17.43 -1.56
C LEU A 542 -19.77 17.13 -3.06
N TYR A 543 -20.73 17.74 -3.76
CA TYR A 543 -20.83 17.70 -5.22
C TYR A 543 -20.41 19.05 -5.80
N PHE A 544 -19.57 19.02 -6.82
CA PHE A 544 -19.18 20.23 -7.55
C PHE A 544 -19.08 19.94 -9.05
N GLY A 545 -19.54 20.88 -9.88
CA GLY A 545 -19.67 20.70 -11.32
C GLY A 545 -19.15 21.88 -12.13
N GLY A 546 -19.17 21.74 -13.46
CA GLY A 546 -18.71 22.76 -14.39
C GLY A 546 -17.19 22.86 -14.47
N ILE A 547 -16.49 21.76 -14.16
CA ILE A 547 -15.04 21.69 -14.24
C ILE A 547 -14.64 21.16 -15.61
N ASP A 548 -14.13 22.04 -16.47
CA ASP A 548 -13.40 21.64 -17.67
C ASP A 548 -12.02 21.11 -17.25
N SER A 549 -11.87 19.79 -17.26
CA SER A 549 -10.65 19.09 -16.87
C SER A 549 -9.42 19.53 -17.70
N GLY A 550 -9.62 20.01 -18.92
CA GLY A 550 -8.56 20.55 -19.78
C GLY A 550 -8.04 21.94 -19.38
N GLN A 551 -8.73 22.64 -18.48
CA GLN A 551 -8.38 24.01 -18.04
C GLN A 551 -7.99 24.10 -16.56
N LEU A 552 -7.93 22.97 -15.86
CA LEU A 552 -7.56 22.93 -14.46
C LEU A 552 -6.13 23.45 -14.22
N LYS A 553 -6.00 24.40 -13.30
CA LYS A 553 -4.70 24.96 -12.89
C LYS A 553 -4.24 24.34 -11.58
N ARG A 554 -2.94 24.06 -11.48
CA ARG A 554 -2.30 23.64 -10.22
C ARG A 554 -2.58 24.66 -9.11
N GLY A 555 -2.94 24.15 -7.93
CA GLY A 555 -3.29 24.97 -6.75
C GLY A 555 -4.75 25.44 -6.71
N THR A 556 -5.59 25.08 -7.68
CA THR A 556 -7.03 25.33 -7.60
C THR A 556 -7.69 24.29 -6.70
N PHE A 557 -8.56 24.73 -5.81
CA PHE A 557 -9.33 23.86 -4.94
C PHE A 557 -10.77 24.38 -4.77
N VAL A 558 -11.69 23.48 -4.42
CA VAL A 558 -13.06 23.80 -4.00
C VAL A 558 -13.07 23.96 -2.48
N PRO A 559 -13.39 25.14 -1.94
CA PRO A 559 -13.52 25.32 -0.50
C PRO A 559 -14.80 24.64 0.01
N ASP A 560 -14.75 24.19 1.25
CA ASP A 560 -15.90 23.66 1.97
C ASP A 560 -15.72 23.81 3.48
N VAL A 561 -16.78 23.64 4.27
CA VAL A 561 -16.75 23.78 5.73
C VAL A 561 -17.69 22.80 6.42
N ALA A 562 -17.20 22.16 7.48
CA ALA A 562 -17.99 21.36 8.41
C ALA A 562 -18.05 22.06 9.77
N TYR A 563 -19.26 22.17 10.31
CA TYR A 563 -19.55 22.76 11.61
C TYR A 563 -19.84 21.67 12.63
N LEU A 564 -19.25 21.77 13.81
CA LEU A 564 -19.46 20.83 14.90
C LEU A 564 -19.35 21.52 16.26
N GLU A 565 -19.92 20.91 17.29
CA GLU A 565 -19.82 21.40 18.66
C GLU A 565 -19.41 20.28 19.60
N VAL A 566 -18.43 20.55 20.44
CA VAL A 566 -17.94 19.59 21.44
C VAL A 566 -17.89 20.22 22.83
N PRO A 567 -18.08 19.45 23.90
CA PRO A 567 -17.79 19.93 25.25
C PRO A 567 -16.33 20.40 25.35
N PRO A 568 -16.01 21.38 26.23
CA PRO A 568 -14.62 21.75 26.46
C PRO A 568 -13.79 20.56 26.95
N GLY A 569 -12.57 20.41 26.45
CA GLY A 569 -11.72 19.25 26.73
C GLY A 569 -10.58 19.06 25.73
N THR A 570 -9.84 17.98 25.89
CA THR A 570 -8.81 17.52 24.95
C THR A 570 -9.32 16.31 24.19
N TYR A 571 -9.08 16.31 22.88
CA TYR A 571 -9.56 15.28 21.97
C TYR A 571 -8.52 14.97 20.90
N ARG A 572 -8.71 13.85 20.20
CA ARG A 572 -8.11 13.62 18.89
C ARG A 572 -9.17 13.80 17.82
N MET A 573 -8.80 14.47 16.73
CA MET A 573 -9.68 14.71 15.61
C MET A 573 -9.07 14.16 14.32
N ALA A 574 -9.84 13.37 13.60
CA ALA A 574 -9.55 12.94 12.23
C ALA A 574 -10.39 13.74 11.24
N VAL A 575 -9.72 14.35 10.27
CA VAL A 575 -10.31 15.04 9.12
C VAL A 575 -10.06 14.18 7.89
N HIS A 576 -11.13 13.71 7.26
CA HIS A 576 -11.08 12.73 6.18
C HIS A 576 -11.78 13.24 4.92
N LEU A 577 -11.21 12.90 3.76
CA LEU A 577 -11.75 13.18 2.45
C LEU A 577 -11.56 11.97 1.52
N ALA A 578 -12.64 11.47 0.94
CA ALA A 578 -12.64 10.38 -0.02
C ALA A 578 -13.29 10.81 -1.34
N ASP A 579 -12.56 10.68 -2.44
CA ASP A 579 -13.11 10.83 -3.78
C ASP A 579 -13.89 9.58 -4.18
N VAL A 580 -15.18 9.76 -4.43
CA VAL A 580 -16.09 8.66 -4.76
C VAL A 580 -15.84 8.14 -6.17
N ASN A 581 -15.33 8.97 -7.08
CA ASN A 581 -15.12 8.62 -8.48
C ASN A 581 -13.80 7.85 -8.67
N SER A 582 -12.68 8.39 -8.15
CA SER A 582 -11.40 7.70 -8.28
C SER A 582 -11.14 6.66 -7.19
N GLY A 583 -11.86 6.71 -6.07
CA GLY A 583 -11.65 5.90 -4.86
C GLY A 583 -10.42 6.30 -4.04
N LYS A 584 -9.72 7.39 -4.40
CA LYS A 584 -8.66 7.96 -3.59
C LYS A 584 -9.21 8.54 -2.30
N TRP A 585 -8.46 8.45 -1.22
CA TRP A 585 -8.82 9.17 0.00
C TRP A 585 -7.62 9.53 0.86
N GLY A 586 -7.82 10.47 1.77
CA GLY A 586 -6.81 10.92 2.71
C GLY A 586 -7.41 11.21 4.06
N VAL A 587 -6.59 11.13 5.10
CA VAL A 587 -6.96 11.49 6.46
C VAL A 587 -5.81 12.22 7.14
N TYR A 588 -6.15 13.25 7.90
CA TYR A 588 -5.25 13.93 8.81
C TYR A 588 -5.76 13.79 10.23
N VAL A 589 -4.89 13.36 11.14
CA VAL A 589 -5.24 13.15 12.55
C VAL A 589 -4.40 14.09 13.40
N GLN A 590 -5.06 14.83 14.28
CA GLN A 590 -4.41 15.83 15.13
C GLN A 590 -5.07 15.92 16.51
N ASP A 591 -4.34 16.46 17.48
CA ASP A 591 -4.90 16.84 18.77
C ASP A 591 -5.76 18.09 18.61
N LEU A 592 -6.93 18.09 19.27
CA LEU A 592 -7.90 19.18 19.33
C LEU A 592 -8.12 19.57 20.78
N GLU A 593 -7.69 20.77 21.14
CA GLU A 593 -8.04 21.40 22.42
C GLU A 593 -9.29 22.25 22.21
N ALA A 594 -10.39 21.89 22.87
CA ALA A 594 -11.65 22.62 22.88
C ALA A 594 -11.70 23.54 24.12
N PRO A 595 -11.47 24.86 23.97
CA PRO A 595 -11.36 25.76 25.11
C PRO A 595 -12.72 26.05 25.74
N VAL A 596 -12.70 26.29 27.06
CA VAL A 596 -13.84 26.86 27.77
C VAL A 596 -13.94 28.35 27.44
N PHE A 597 -15.07 28.78 26.88
CA PHE A 597 -15.42 30.20 26.76
C PHE A 597 -16.17 30.64 28.02
N SER A 598 -15.42 30.99 29.06
CA SER A 598 -15.96 31.49 30.34
C SER A 598 -16.57 32.89 30.21
N ASP A 599 -17.07 33.48 31.31
CA ASP A 599 -17.63 34.84 31.34
C ASP A 599 -16.56 35.97 31.30
N SER A 600 -15.26 35.63 31.25
CA SER A 600 -14.18 36.61 31.07
C SER A 600 -13.96 36.95 29.60
N LEU A 601 -13.26 38.06 29.31
CA LEU A 601 -12.90 38.44 27.95
C LEU A 601 -12.26 37.25 27.22
N ALA A 602 -12.84 36.86 26.08
CA ALA A 602 -12.39 35.73 25.30
C ALA A 602 -12.36 36.07 23.80
N MET A 603 -11.61 35.28 23.04
CA MET A 603 -11.47 35.42 21.59
C MET A 603 -11.52 34.04 20.94
N SER A 604 -12.20 33.93 19.79
CA SER A 604 -12.12 32.75 18.92
C SER A 604 -10.70 32.55 18.39
N ASP A 605 -10.45 31.45 17.70
CA ASP A 605 -9.26 31.38 16.85
C ASP A 605 -9.31 32.41 15.71
N LEU A 606 -8.14 32.66 15.12
CA LEU A 606 -8.00 33.50 13.93
C LEU A 606 -8.24 32.65 12.68
N GLU A 607 -9.34 32.91 11.99
CA GLU A 607 -9.67 32.28 10.71
C GLU A 607 -8.99 33.04 9.56
N LEU A 608 -8.17 32.34 8.79
CA LEU A 608 -7.52 32.89 7.61
C LEU A 608 -8.43 32.75 6.38
N ALA A 609 -8.67 33.86 5.69
CA ALA A 609 -9.58 33.94 4.56
C ALA A 609 -8.91 34.62 3.36
N TRP A 610 -9.29 34.20 2.15
CA TRP A 610 -8.83 34.86 0.91
C TRP A 610 -9.75 36.00 0.46
N SER A 611 -10.91 36.14 1.11
CA SER A 611 -11.96 37.12 0.80
C SER A 611 -12.96 37.18 1.95
N ILE A 612 -13.36 38.39 2.32
CA ILE A 612 -14.46 38.70 3.24
C ILE A 612 -15.30 39.81 2.60
N GLY A 613 -16.63 39.68 2.56
CA GLY A 613 -17.50 40.74 2.04
C GLY A 613 -18.98 40.34 1.91
N ASP A 614 -19.76 41.23 1.30
CA ASP A 614 -21.24 41.16 1.20
C ASP A 614 -21.73 40.39 -0.05
N GLU A 615 -20.93 39.48 -0.61
CA GLU A 615 -21.27 38.84 -1.89
C GLU A 615 -22.34 37.74 -1.72
N GLU A 616 -23.55 37.96 -2.26
CA GLU A 616 -24.63 36.96 -2.48
C GLU A 616 -24.20 35.74 -3.33
N ARG A 617 -22.94 35.68 -3.81
CA ARG A 617 -22.43 34.60 -4.66
C ARG A 617 -22.01 33.36 -3.88
N PHE A 618 -21.87 33.47 -2.55
CA PHE A 618 -21.41 32.38 -1.71
C PHE A 618 -22.59 31.74 -0.98
N HIS A 619 -22.53 30.41 -0.87
CA HIS A 619 -23.55 29.65 -0.17
C HIS A 619 -23.61 30.07 1.31
N ASP A 620 -24.81 30.11 1.90
CA ASP A 620 -25.06 30.58 3.28
C ASP A 620 -24.22 29.86 4.36
N LYS A 621 -23.63 28.72 4.02
CA LYS A 621 -22.72 27.98 4.90
C LYS A 621 -21.40 28.71 5.17
N TYR A 622 -21.12 29.85 4.52
CA TYR A 622 -19.95 30.69 4.80
C TYR A 622 -20.31 32.02 5.48
N LEU A 623 -21.59 32.21 5.81
CA LEU A 623 -22.07 33.41 6.45
C LEU A 623 -21.71 33.41 7.94
N LYS A 624 -21.03 34.45 8.39
CA LYS A 624 -20.64 34.67 9.79
C LYS A 624 -21.08 36.05 10.25
N GLY A 625 -22.06 36.07 11.15
CA GLY A 625 -22.79 37.31 11.44
C GLY A 625 -23.43 37.84 10.15
N ASP A 626 -22.97 39.01 9.70
CA ASP A 626 -23.48 39.69 8.51
C ASP A 626 -22.51 39.66 7.32
N VAL A 627 -21.40 38.91 7.41
CA VAL A 627 -20.36 38.85 6.36
C VAL A 627 -20.10 37.44 5.88
N TRP A 628 -19.83 37.26 4.59
CA TRP A 628 -19.36 35.98 4.05
C TRP A 628 -17.84 35.90 4.20
N VAL A 629 -17.37 34.87 4.88
CA VAL A 629 -15.94 34.62 5.11
C VAL A 629 -15.55 33.40 4.30
N MET A 630 -14.75 33.62 3.26
CA MET A 630 -14.29 32.52 2.40
C MET A 630 -12.93 32.03 2.87
N PRO A 631 -12.84 30.83 3.46
CA PRO A 631 -11.64 30.36 4.15
C PRO A 631 -10.50 30.10 3.17
N MET A 632 -9.27 30.10 3.70
CA MET A 632 -8.07 29.68 2.99
C MET A 632 -7.43 28.47 3.68
N PRO A 633 -7.97 27.25 3.52
CA PRO A 633 -7.54 26.06 4.25
C PRO A 633 -6.07 25.69 4.04
N SER A 634 -5.48 26.08 2.90
CA SER A 634 -4.06 25.85 2.62
C SER A 634 -3.12 26.76 3.41
N ARG A 635 -3.66 27.80 4.07
CA ARG A 635 -2.93 28.89 4.74
C ARG A 635 -1.83 29.51 3.88
N SER A 636 -1.91 29.39 2.56
CA SER A 636 -0.89 29.80 1.61
C SER A 636 -1.44 30.86 0.66
N PHE A 637 -0.82 32.03 0.61
CA PHE A 637 -1.29 33.17 -0.16
C PHE A 637 -0.23 33.63 -1.16
N VAL A 638 -0.69 34.09 -2.33
CA VAL A 638 0.22 34.72 -3.32
C VAL A 638 0.54 36.14 -2.87
N ASN A 639 1.82 36.53 -2.93
CA ASN A 639 2.36 37.80 -2.41
C ASN A 639 1.95 39.07 -3.20
N ASP A 640 0.73 39.14 -3.68
CA ASP A 640 0.12 40.34 -4.23
C ASP A 640 -1.39 40.43 -3.98
N ARG A 641 -1.93 39.49 -3.18
CA ARG A 641 -3.32 39.45 -2.71
C ARG A 641 -3.37 39.72 -1.21
N SER A 642 -4.45 40.37 -0.78
CA SER A 642 -4.69 40.61 0.64
C SER A 642 -4.87 39.29 1.40
N VAL A 643 -4.36 39.24 2.63
CA VAL A 643 -4.64 38.16 3.58
C VAL A 643 -5.70 38.68 4.53
N PHE A 644 -6.87 38.04 4.56
CA PHE A 644 -7.93 38.40 5.49
C PHE A 644 -7.86 37.52 6.74
N VAL A 645 -8.14 38.11 7.89
CA VAL A 645 -8.23 37.41 9.18
C VAL A 645 -9.59 37.72 9.78
N TYR A 646 -10.41 36.72 10.06
CA TYR A 646 -11.67 36.84 10.78
C TYR A 646 -11.53 36.25 12.19
N TYR A 647 -12.16 36.89 13.18
CA TYR A 647 -12.26 36.36 14.55
C TYR A 647 -13.40 37.05 15.30
N GLU A 648 -13.81 36.46 16.40
CA GLU A 648 -14.86 36.97 17.27
C GLU A 648 -14.31 37.27 18.66
N VAL A 649 -14.78 38.38 19.24
CA VAL A 649 -14.48 38.77 20.62
C VAL A 649 -15.73 38.59 21.45
N TYR A 650 -15.57 37.97 22.63
CA TYR A 650 -16.67 37.66 23.55
C TYR A 650 -16.47 38.33 24.91
N ASN A 651 -17.59 38.60 25.58
CA ASN A 651 -17.68 39.06 26.97
C ASN A 651 -17.01 40.43 27.23
N LEU A 652 -17.12 41.35 26.27
CA LEU A 652 -16.70 42.75 26.48
C LEU A 652 -17.54 43.40 27.59
N GLN A 653 -16.89 44.12 28.50
CA GLN A 653 -17.59 44.84 29.57
C GLN A 653 -18.14 46.18 29.07
N ARG A 654 -19.38 46.46 29.49
CA ARG A 654 -20.01 47.76 29.25
C ARG A 654 -19.59 48.74 30.33
N ASP A 655 -19.28 49.96 29.91
CA ASP A 655 -19.01 51.08 30.82
C ASP A 655 -20.30 51.62 31.47
N GLU A 656 -20.16 52.66 32.30
CA GLU A 656 -21.28 53.32 32.99
C GLU A 656 -22.34 53.91 32.02
N PHE A 657 -22.01 54.07 30.73
CA PHE A 657 -22.90 54.57 29.69
C PHE A 657 -23.47 53.45 28.80
N GLY A 658 -23.19 52.19 29.12
CA GLY A 658 -23.63 51.03 28.37
C GLY A 658 -22.85 50.79 27.07
N GLN A 659 -21.69 51.43 26.88
CA GLN A 659 -20.82 51.28 25.71
C GLN A 659 -19.71 50.26 26.00
N THR A 660 -19.32 49.49 25.00
CA THR A 660 -18.10 48.68 25.06
C THR A 660 -16.95 49.47 24.48
N ARG A 661 -15.77 49.41 25.11
CA ARG A 661 -14.57 50.07 24.62
C ARG A 661 -13.39 49.13 24.71
N TYR A 662 -12.74 48.85 23.60
CA TYR A 662 -11.62 47.94 23.54
C TYR A 662 -10.57 48.41 22.53
N LYS A 663 -9.37 47.89 22.68
CA LYS A 663 -8.23 48.16 21.83
C LYS A 663 -7.81 46.88 21.13
N VAL A 664 -7.73 46.94 19.81
CA VAL A 664 -7.14 45.87 19.00
C VAL A 664 -5.70 46.25 18.69
N SER A 665 -4.78 45.31 18.84
CA SER A 665 -3.42 45.42 18.33
C SER A 665 -3.02 44.13 17.65
N TYR A 666 -2.45 44.22 16.45
CA TYR A 666 -1.88 43.06 15.80
C TYR A 666 -0.42 43.27 15.43
N THR A 667 0.34 42.18 15.46
CA THR A 667 1.76 42.16 15.08
C THR A 667 2.04 41.08 14.05
N ILE A 668 2.95 41.36 13.13
CA ILE A 668 3.41 40.38 12.14
C ILE A 668 4.87 40.03 12.41
N GLN A 669 5.11 38.76 12.70
CA GLN A 669 6.45 38.18 12.82
C GLN A 669 6.81 37.45 11.53
N GLN A 670 8.06 37.61 11.08
CA GLN A 670 8.55 37.14 9.78
C GLN A 670 9.83 36.31 9.98
N ASP A 671 10.11 35.39 9.06
CA ASP A 671 11.30 34.50 9.11
C ASP A 671 11.28 33.53 10.31
N VAL A 672 10.12 32.93 10.56
CA VAL A 672 9.97 31.85 11.55
C VAL A 672 10.80 30.65 11.06
N ARG A 673 11.97 30.42 11.65
CA ARG A 673 12.86 29.30 11.28
C ARG A 673 12.18 27.96 11.59
N SER A 674 11.92 27.22 10.53
CA SER A 674 11.42 25.84 10.50
C SER A 674 12.38 24.88 11.21
N GLY A 675 12.14 24.62 12.49
CA GLY A 675 12.31 23.27 13.02
C GLY A 675 10.95 22.61 12.91
N SER A 676 10.81 21.59 12.06
CA SER A 676 9.58 20.87 11.67
C SER A 676 8.67 21.55 10.63
N SER A 677 8.32 20.74 9.63
CA SER A 677 7.46 21.04 8.48
C SER A 677 6.14 21.69 8.87
N ILE A 678 5.59 22.58 8.03
CA ILE A 678 4.26 23.19 8.21
C ILE A 678 3.17 22.11 8.35
N PHE A 679 3.38 20.93 7.74
CA PHE A 679 2.49 19.80 7.90
C PHE A 679 2.38 19.30 9.37
N GLY A 680 3.37 19.57 10.22
CA GLY A 680 3.35 19.25 11.66
C GLY A 680 2.82 20.38 12.56
N LEU A 681 2.57 21.58 12.02
CA LEU A 681 2.07 22.76 12.74
C LEU A 681 0.52 22.80 12.85
N LEU A 682 -0.17 21.76 12.38
CA LEU A 682 -1.62 21.62 12.44
C LEU A 682 -2.12 21.06 13.79
N SER A 683 -1.24 20.43 14.59
CA SER A 683 -1.60 20.01 15.95
C SER A 683 -1.77 21.22 16.87
N GLY A 684 -2.94 21.34 17.50
CA GLY A 684 -3.32 22.46 18.36
C GLY A 684 -2.54 22.61 19.67
N GLY A 685 -1.37 21.98 19.80
CA GLY A 685 -0.51 22.02 20.99
C GLY A 685 0.86 22.61 20.67
N PHE A 686 1.02 23.93 20.78
CA PHE A 686 2.32 24.56 20.55
C PHE A 686 3.29 24.26 21.71
N LYS A 687 4.22 23.31 21.51
CA LYS A 687 5.48 23.26 22.28
C LYS A 687 6.28 24.52 21.94
N ARG A 688 6.44 25.40 22.93
CA ARG A 688 7.23 26.65 22.91
C ARG A 688 8.40 26.62 21.92
N LEU A 689 8.24 27.29 20.78
CA LEU A 689 9.34 27.58 19.86
C LEU A 689 10.11 28.79 20.40
N MET A 690 11.41 28.62 20.61
CA MET A 690 12.31 29.68 21.08
C MET A 690 12.55 30.72 19.96
N ALA A 691 11.67 31.73 19.87
CA ALA A 691 11.93 32.93 19.10
C ALA A 691 13.02 33.76 19.81
N ARG A 692 14.26 33.65 19.36
CA ARG A 692 15.37 34.47 19.85
C ARG A 692 15.23 35.91 19.34
N GLY A 693 14.50 36.74 20.09
CA GLY A 693 14.65 38.20 20.19
C GLY A 693 14.86 39.01 18.90
N ARG A 694 13.97 38.92 17.91
CA ARG A 694 13.87 39.94 16.84
C ARG A 694 12.61 40.79 17.02
N LYS A 695 12.76 42.10 16.82
CA LYS A 695 11.68 43.09 17.03
C LYS A 695 10.53 42.86 16.04
N PRO A 696 9.26 42.95 16.49
CA PRO A 696 8.10 42.92 15.59
C PRO A 696 8.23 44.01 14.51
N GLN A 697 8.00 43.67 13.24
CA GLN A 697 8.26 44.58 12.11
C GLN A 697 7.04 45.42 11.71
N VAL A 698 5.83 45.00 12.05
CA VAL A 698 4.60 45.75 11.85
C VAL A 698 3.73 45.57 13.08
N ALA A 699 3.42 46.67 13.78
CA ALA A 699 2.47 46.70 14.90
C ALA A 699 1.47 47.82 14.62
N VAL A 700 0.20 47.46 14.42
CA VAL A 700 -0.89 48.40 14.23
C VAL A 700 -1.82 48.27 15.43
N SER A 701 -2.32 49.40 15.92
CA SER A 701 -3.30 49.39 16.99
C SER A 701 -4.32 50.50 16.82
N TYR A 702 -5.57 50.19 17.12
CA TYR A 702 -6.70 51.11 17.06
C TYR A 702 -7.68 50.78 18.20
N GLU A 703 -8.46 51.79 18.60
CA GLU A 703 -9.51 51.66 19.60
C GLU A 703 -10.87 51.60 18.92
N HIS A 704 -11.78 50.80 19.48
CA HIS A 704 -13.15 50.66 19.01
C HIS A 704 -14.12 51.02 20.14
N VAL A 705 -15.27 51.58 19.77
CA VAL A 705 -16.37 51.90 20.67
C VAL A 705 -17.64 51.28 20.11
N GLY A 706 -18.19 50.33 20.83
CA GLY A 706 -19.36 49.56 20.44
C GLY A 706 -20.46 49.57 21.50
N ARG A 707 -21.45 48.70 21.34
CA ARG A 707 -22.55 48.45 22.30
C ARG A 707 -22.72 46.98 22.63
N ASP A 708 -22.22 46.10 21.77
CA ASP A 708 -22.41 44.67 21.88
C ASP A 708 -21.29 44.07 22.72
N VAL A 709 -21.64 43.06 23.50
CA VAL A 709 -20.70 42.31 24.35
C VAL A 709 -19.99 41.19 23.56
N TRP A 710 -20.42 41.00 22.32
CA TRP A 710 -19.85 40.11 21.31
C TRP A 710 -19.74 40.89 20.00
N GLU A 711 -18.58 40.84 19.35
CA GLU A 711 -18.36 41.53 18.07
C GLU A 711 -17.53 40.65 17.11
N PRO A 712 -18.00 40.44 15.86
CA PRO A 712 -17.19 39.86 14.81
C PRO A 712 -16.25 40.92 14.22
N ILE A 713 -14.97 40.57 14.08
CA ILE A 713 -13.93 41.50 13.62
C ILE A 713 -13.17 40.86 12.46
N HIS A 714 -12.83 41.67 11.46
CA HIS A 714 -11.91 41.26 10.40
C HIS A 714 -10.75 42.24 10.20
N LEU A 715 -9.61 41.71 9.77
CA LEU A 715 -8.41 42.45 9.42
C LEU A 715 -8.03 42.15 7.97
N GLU A 716 -7.68 43.20 7.22
CA GLU A 716 -7.06 43.07 5.91
C GLU A 716 -5.56 43.35 6.04
N LEU A 717 -4.73 42.33 5.80
CA LEU A 717 -3.30 42.46 5.85
C LEU A 717 -2.72 42.61 4.42
N ASP A 718 -1.98 43.69 4.20
CA ASP A 718 -1.31 43.98 2.93
C ASP A 718 -0.07 43.10 2.76
N SER A 719 -0.21 42.00 2.00
CA SER A 719 0.86 41.02 1.78
C SER A 719 2.12 41.65 1.18
N LYS A 720 2.00 42.74 0.41
CA LYS A 720 3.14 43.39 -0.28
C LYS A 720 4.17 43.97 0.68
N LYS A 721 3.76 44.21 1.93
CA LYS A 721 4.64 44.70 3.01
C LYS A 721 5.30 43.56 3.79
N MET A 722 5.07 42.32 3.37
CA MET A 722 5.53 41.12 4.06
C MET A 722 6.56 40.35 3.24
N ILE A 723 7.33 39.50 3.93
CA ILE A 723 8.39 38.70 3.31
C ILE A 723 7.79 37.36 2.85
N LEU A 724 8.27 36.87 1.72
CA LEU A 724 7.98 35.51 1.25
C LEU A 724 8.37 34.46 2.30
N GLY A 725 7.62 33.36 2.35
CA GLY A 725 7.81 32.28 3.31
C GLY A 725 6.83 32.36 4.49
N LEU A 726 7.27 31.85 5.64
CA LEU A 726 6.44 31.77 6.84
C LEU A 726 6.30 33.12 7.55
N ASN A 727 5.05 33.49 7.81
CA ASN A 727 4.65 34.68 8.56
C ASN A 727 3.68 34.26 9.67
N GLN A 728 3.71 34.98 10.79
CA GLN A 728 2.80 34.78 11.93
C GLN A 728 2.13 36.10 12.25
N VAL A 729 0.80 36.09 12.32
CA VAL A 729 0.00 37.21 12.83
C VAL A 729 -0.40 36.90 14.27
N GLU A 730 -0.10 37.80 15.19
CA GLU A 730 -0.61 37.78 16.57
C GLU A 730 -1.62 38.93 16.71
N VAL A 731 -2.81 38.65 17.20
CA VAL A 731 -3.85 39.62 17.52
C VAL A 731 -4.07 39.63 19.03
N GLU A 732 -3.99 40.82 19.63
CA GLU A 732 -4.30 41.09 21.02
C GLU A 732 -5.49 42.03 21.09
N VAL A 733 -6.50 41.65 21.88
CA VAL A 733 -7.65 42.50 22.21
C VAL A 733 -7.62 42.79 23.70
N THR A 734 -7.67 44.07 24.03
CA THR A 734 -7.70 44.57 25.42
C THR A 734 -9.00 45.32 25.66
N ASP A 735 -9.83 44.82 26.56
CA ASP A 735 -11.02 45.52 27.03
C ASP A 735 -10.58 46.66 27.95
N LEU A 736 -10.86 47.91 27.55
CA LEU A 736 -10.43 49.10 28.27
C LEU A 736 -11.27 49.36 29.53
N SER A 737 -12.44 48.73 29.65
CA SER A 737 -13.31 48.85 30.82
C SER A 737 -12.88 47.89 31.93
N SER A 738 -12.54 46.64 31.60
CA SER A 738 -12.10 45.62 32.57
C SER A 738 -10.59 45.56 32.77
N GLY A 739 -9.81 46.04 31.80
CA GLY A 739 -8.35 45.90 31.77
C GLY A 739 -7.86 44.50 31.40
N GLN A 740 -8.76 43.56 31.08
CA GLN A 740 -8.39 42.23 30.62
C GLN A 740 -7.85 42.28 29.18
N SER A 741 -6.91 41.40 28.85
CA SER A 741 -6.46 41.19 27.47
C SER A 741 -6.42 39.71 27.11
N VAL A 742 -6.67 39.43 25.83
CA VAL A 742 -6.64 38.09 25.26
C VAL A 742 -5.86 38.12 23.94
N LYS A 743 -5.07 37.07 23.70
CA LYS A 743 -4.20 36.93 22.52
C LYS A 743 -4.51 35.67 21.74
N ARG A 744 -4.39 35.78 20.42
CA ARG A 744 -4.47 34.67 19.47
C ARG A 744 -3.48 34.87 18.34
N GLU A 745 -3.07 33.77 17.73
CA GLU A 745 -2.10 33.79 16.64
C GLU A 745 -2.47 32.82 15.53
N ALA A 746 -2.05 33.15 14.31
CA ALA A 746 -2.15 32.29 13.15
C ALA A 746 -0.88 32.38 12.31
N ILE A 747 -0.49 31.25 11.71
CA ILE A 747 0.67 31.15 10.83
C ILE A 747 0.18 30.95 9.39
N PHE A 748 0.77 31.68 8.45
CA PHE A 748 0.49 31.55 7.02
C PHE A 748 1.76 31.66 6.18
N ARG A 749 1.70 31.14 4.96
CA ARG A 749 2.80 31.18 4.00
C ARG A 749 2.50 32.20 2.89
N LEU A 750 3.50 33.00 2.54
CA LEU A 750 3.47 33.86 1.36
C LEU A 750 4.34 33.30 0.25
N GLU A 751 3.75 33.11 -0.92
CA GLU A 751 4.40 32.54 -2.09
C GLU A 751 4.60 33.57 -3.20
N SER A 752 5.64 33.34 -4.02
CA SER A 752 5.85 34.17 -5.20
C SER A 752 4.78 33.88 -6.26
N PRO A 753 4.37 34.89 -7.05
CA PRO A 753 3.51 34.65 -8.19
C PRO A 753 4.14 33.67 -9.19
N PRO A 754 3.35 32.79 -9.84
CA PRO A 754 3.85 31.81 -10.81
C PRO A 754 4.55 32.48 -11.99
N VAL A 755 5.59 31.82 -12.52
CA VAL A 755 6.54 32.37 -13.53
C VAL A 755 5.87 32.91 -14.80
N ALA A 756 4.73 32.34 -15.20
CA ALA A 756 3.97 32.79 -16.38
C ALA A 756 3.42 34.23 -16.26
N GLU A 757 3.15 34.71 -15.04
CA GLU A 757 2.70 36.09 -14.81
C GLU A 757 3.85 37.10 -14.78
N ARG A 758 5.09 36.66 -14.49
CA ARG A 758 6.28 37.53 -14.62
C ARG A 758 6.51 37.94 -16.08
N GLN A 759 6.31 37.03 -17.03
CA GLN A 759 6.52 37.32 -18.46
C GLN A 759 5.44 38.24 -19.06
N ARG A 760 4.18 38.13 -18.62
CA ARG A 760 3.13 39.07 -19.03
C ARG A 760 3.34 40.49 -18.48
N ARG A 761 3.93 40.65 -17.29
CA ARG A 761 4.25 41.96 -16.71
C ARG A 761 5.42 42.65 -17.42
N ILE A 762 6.45 41.91 -17.83
CA ILE A 762 7.57 42.48 -18.60
C ILE A 762 7.06 43.03 -19.96
N GLN A 763 6.10 42.37 -20.60
CA GLN A 763 5.49 42.88 -21.84
C GLN A 763 4.46 44.02 -21.62
N GLY A 764 3.84 44.12 -20.43
CA GLY A 764 2.85 45.15 -20.11
C GLY A 764 3.47 46.52 -19.79
N ASP A 765 4.64 46.54 -19.15
CA ASP A 765 5.34 47.78 -18.78
C ASP A 765 6.10 48.41 -19.95
N ASP A 766 6.56 47.63 -20.94
CA ASP A 766 7.18 48.15 -22.16
C ASP A 766 6.19 48.88 -23.08
N VAL A 767 4.91 48.52 -23.05
CA VAL A 767 3.88 49.16 -23.90
C VAL A 767 3.46 50.54 -23.34
N ARG A 768 3.69 50.82 -22.05
CA ARG A 768 3.40 52.14 -21.45
C ARG A 768 4.55 53.15 -21.59
N GLN A 769 5.79 52.71 -21.82
CA GLN A 769 6.92 53.62 -22.05
C GLN A 769 7.18 53.95 -23.54
N GLY A 770 6.59 53.22 -24.49
CA GLY A 770 6.84 53.40 -25.93
C GLY A 770 6.03 54.47 -26.69
N ARG A 771 5.13 55.24 -26.05
CA ARG A 771 4.23 56.20 -26.75
C ARG A 771 4.59 57.69 -26.59
N ARG A 772 5.82 58.01 -26.20
CA ARG A 772 6.36 59.39 -26.29
C ARG A 772 7.69 59.41 -27.05
N GLY A 773 7.59 59.75 -28.32
CA GLY A 773 8.69 60.36 -29.08
C GLY A 773 9.29 59.48 -30.16
N ARG A 774 8.88 59.72 -31.42
CA ARG A 774 9.81 60.11 -32.49
C ARG A 774 9.04 60.44 -33.78
N ARG A 775 8.98 61.75 -34.05
CA ARG A 775 9.02 62.31 -35.42
C ARG A 775 10.47 62.16 -35.93
N GLY A 776 10.64 61.96 -37.24
CA GLY A 776 11.94 61.97 -37.92
C GLY A 776 12.09 60.76 -38.84
N VAL A 777 11.68 60.84 -40.12
CA VAL A 777 12.51 61.26 -41.28
C VAL A 777 13.45 60.15 -41.77
N ASN A 778 13.24 59.78 -43.05
CA ASN A 778 14.15 59.27 -44.12
C ASN A 778 15.60 58.91 -43.72
N ASP A 779 16.29 57.94 -44.32
CA ASP A 779 16.42 57.64 -45.74
C ASP A 779 17.19 56.32 -45.95
N GLU A 780 17.05 55.78 -47.16
CA GLU A 780 17.91 54.88 -47.95
C GLU A 780 19.21 54.29 -47.36
N ARG A 781 19.34 52.96 -47.39
CA ARG A 781 20.11 52.19 -48.41
C ARG A 781 20.03 50.69 -48.19
#